data_AF-A0A0W8DNI8-F1
#
_entry.id   AF-A0A0W8DNI8-F1
#
_cell.length_a   1.000
_cell.length_b   1.000
_cell.length_c   1.000
_cell.angle_alpha   90.00
_cell.angle_beta   90.00
_cell.angle_gamma   90.00
#
_symmetry.space_group_name_H-M   'P 1'
#
loop_
_entity.id
_entity.type
_entity.pdbx_description
1 polymer ?
#
loop_
_entity_poly.entity_id
_entity_poly.type
_entity_poly.pdbx_seq_one_letter_code
_entity_poly.pdbx_strand_id
1 'polypeptide(L)'
;MEGTSKKPMWGSPLQDDDNQRQEHFNPEPEPPMESENDRLGVHTLLMLRTPPMMPSPHEKEAARHFEMHNSVISLLSSSPDTSSDSDTTSNGTDRSNGPHYMARNQSSSDVPMLNRMSSQLENEAAGTLLVYQPTCLDHHNDSHQESRQRLCVLGGPEGVLHKDRFKDLKWANLNELRPARLNDILRVHTIEYIQHLERACGNLPEQNKKYLVGTLYDKHKGDKELTYAEWLQTEHALKCFEVGDQPSAGSFDMDSPISKSSYMAARMAAGAVCHAIDKVLNNETKNAFVVVRPPGHHAGPNGCVEGEGFHLRPEMCTCGFCLINNVCIGASYAMSNYSSPFYTPAISSMNSDSLLSSTKRANIQRVAIVDFDIHHGNGTEEVIRNLIPHKQNYPLPPSWAPVQFSSYKPWRDENDPDNVFFSSIHLYDDDNFYPCSGMGPHGCSPELEKSKNIVNLPLKVLGPKYLDERLKLTSKAKRSLMEQSSKTFRNNVTKKLIPALTKFQPDLIMLSAGFDGHADDFYYFLSEDDYGWITDQITAVADECCDGRIVSVLEGGYNVVPSKFQRPQPKSRKNATSNFHHAAKMHNRPVDEELDSRNEAAMSERKAVIKNADMHEDMQQDAVDCASQALEKYNIEKDIAAFIKKEFDKKYNPTWHCIVGRNFGSYVTHETKHFIYFYLGQVAILLFKSG
;
A
#
# COMPACT_ATOMS: atom_id res chain seq x y z
N MET A 1 -85.74 10.25 -2.86
CA MET A 1 -85.29 11.12 -1.75
C MET A 1 -83.78 11.22 -1.89
N GLU A 2 -83.34 12.12 -2.76
CA GLU A 2 -82.69 13.41 -2.40
C GLU A 2 -81.27 13.20 -1.85
N GLY A 3 -80.18 13.73 -2.40
CA GLY A 3 -79.97 14.61 -3.54
C GLY A 3 -78.52 15.11 -3.50
N THR A 4 -77.79 14.86 -4.61
CA THR A 4 -76.73 15.68 -5.26
C THR A 4 -75.56 16.27 -4.42
N SER A 5 -74.25 16.01 -4.68
CA SER A 5 -73.40 16.17 -5.90
C SER A 5 -72.52 17.44 -5.87
N LYS A 6 -71.27 17.27 -6.36
CA LYS A 6 -70.38 18.22 -7.09
C LYS A 6 -69.29 19.04 -6.36
N LYS A 7 -68.04 18.61 -6.62
CA LYS A 7 -66.83 19.36 -7.08
C LYS A 7 -67.18 20.62 -7.92
N PRO A 8 -66.33 21.67 -8.10
CA PRO A 8 -65.03 21.57 -8.82
C PRO A 8 -63.97 22.68 -8.52
N MET A 9 -62.66 22.44 -8.77
CA MET A 9 -61.77 22.89 -9.88
C MET A 9 -61.34 24.38 -9.98
N TRP A 10 -60.00 24.54 -10.00
CA TRP A 10 -59.14 25.36 -10.88
C TRP A 10 -58.86 26.85 -10.58
N GLY A 11 -57.59 27.24 -10.77
CA GLY A 11 -57.18 28.62 -11.09
C GLY A 11 -55.81 29.06 -10.55
N SER A 12 -54.73 28.80 -11.30
CA SER A 12 -53.36 29.36 -11.16
C SER A 12 -53.29 30.85 -11.62
N PRO A 13 -52.11 31.51 -11.82
CA PRO A 13 -50.76 31.51 -11.21
C PRO A 13 -50.20 32.97 -10.98
N LEU A 14 -48.86 33.11 -10.79
CA LEU A 14 -47.97 34.28 -11.07
C LEU A 14 -47.82 35.32 -9.93
N GLN A 15 -46.70 36.00 -9.68
CA GLN A 15 -45.25 35.87 -9.96
C GLN A 15 -44.56 37.05 -9.22
N ASP A 16 -43.34 36.82 -8.73
CA ASP A 16 -42.19 37.73 -8.55
C ASP A 16 -42.18 38.98 -7.62
N ASP A 17 -41.00 39.11 -7.00
CA ASP A 17 -40.22 40.26 -6.52
C ASP A 17 -40.30 40.78 -5.05
N ASP A 18 -39.20 40.50 -4.35
CA ASP A 18 -38.29 41.40 -3.62
C ASP A 18 -38.86 42.56 -2.77
N ASN A 19 -38.54 42.58 -1.46
CA ASN A 19 -37.40 43.34 -0.91
C ASN A 19 -37.39 43.45 0.64
N GLN A 20 -36.18 43.30 1.17
CA GLN A 20 -35.53 43.85 2.37
C GLN A 20 -36.31 44.71 3.39
N ARG A 21 -36.03 44.47 4.70
CA ARG A 21 -35.39 45.45 5.61
C ARG A 21 -34.91 44.83 6.94
N GLN A 22 -33.72 45.27 7.36
CA GLN A 22 -32.97 45.00 8.58
C GLN A 22 -33.59 45.64 9.82
N GLU A 23 -33.31 45.12 11.04
CA GLU A 23 -32.89 45.93 12.21
C GLU A 23 -31.97 45.13 13.16
N HIS A 24 -30.91 45.80 13.64
CA HIS A 24 -29.92 45.37 14.65
C HIS A 24 -30.44 45.58 16.08
N PHE A 25 -29.99 44.80 17.07
CA PHE A 25 -29.65 45.33 18.43
C PHE A 25 -28.84 44.32 19.28
N ASN A 26 -27.81 44.84 19.96
CA ASN A 26 -27.13 44.38 21.20
C ASN A 26 -26.67 45.69 21.91
N PRO A 27 -26.20 45.78 23.20
CA PRO A 27 -25.74 44.74 24.14
C PRO A 27 -25.98 44.95 25.68
N GLU A 28 -25.66 43.92 26.50
CA GLU A 28 -25.00 43.87 27.86
C GLU A 28 -25.60 44.54 29.15
N PRO A 29 -25.12 44.28 30.43
CA PRO A 29 -24.40 43.13 31.07
C PRO A 29 -24.76 42.80 32.59
N GLU A 30 -24.01 41.83 33.20
CA GLU A 30 -23.59 41.63 34.64
C GLU A 30 -24.49 40.88 35.71
N PRO A 31 -23.99 40.41 36.91
CA PRO A 31 -23.01 39.34 37.30
C PRO A 31 -23.50 38.49 38.57
N PRO A 32 -22.70 38.03 39.60
CA PRO A 32 -21.67 36.97 39.72
C PRO A 32 -21.90 35.88 40.85
N MET A 33 -20.88 34.98 41.02
CA MET A 33 -20.41 34.18 42.20
C MET A 33 -20.70 32.66 42.39
N GLU A 34 -19.63 31.88 42.17
CA GLU A 34 -18.93 30.86 43.00
C GLU A 34 -19.67 29.83 43.92
N SER A 35 -19.28 28.54 43.80
CA SER A 35 -18.65 27.77 44.90
C SER A 35 -18.00 26.44 44.45
N GLU A 36 -16.70 26.36 44.75
CA GLU A 36 -15.88 25.23 45.25
C GLU A 36 -16.16 23.77 44.83
N ASN A 37 -15.28 23.22 43.97
CA ASN A 37 -14.40 22.09 44.35
C ASN A 37 -13.30 21.92 43.30
N ASP A 38 -12.23 22.70 43.44
CA ASP A 38 -11.00 22.54 42.67
C ASP A 38 -9.81 22.76 43.61
N ARG A 39 -9.21 21.66 44.09
CA ARG A 39 -7.84 21.55 44.62
C ARG A 39 -7.57 20.14 45.15
N LEU A 40 -6.86 19.36 44.32
CA LEU A 40 -5.98 18.20 44.60
C LEU A 40 -6.16 17.20 43.45
N GLY A 41 -5.25 16.99 42.51
CA GLY A 41 -3.90 17.47 42.35
C GLY A 41 -3.33 16.82 41.09
N VAL A 42 -2.62 17.63 40.31
CA VAL A 42 -1.73 17.21 39.24
C VAL A 42 -0.55 16.48 39.88
N HIS A 43 -0.72 15.21 40.30
CA HIS A 43 0.37 14.36 40.78
C HIS A 43 0.00 12.87 41.00
N THR A 44 -0.71 12.21 40.08
CA THR A 44 -0.78 10.72 40.11
C THR A 44 -1.03 10.11 38.73
N LEU A 45 -0.04 10.18 37.84
CA LEU A 45 0.11 9.20 36.75
C LEU A 45 1.59 8.88 36.47
N LEU A 46 2.37 8.83 37.55
CA LEU A 46 3.70 8.24 37.63
C LEU A 46 3.64 7.26 38.80
N MET A 47 4.04 6.01 38.56
CA MET A 47 4.07 4.85 39.48
C MET A 47 2.85 3.91 39.47
N LEU A 48 2.72 3.13 38.40
CA LEU A 48 2.43 1.70 38.54
C LEU A 48 3.70 0.94 38.15
N ARG A 49 4.52 0.64 39.16
CA ARG A 49 5.64 -0.30 39.04
C ARG A 49 5.06 -1.70 38.84
N THR A 50 5.16 -2.22 37.63
CA THR A 50 5.20 -3.67 37.42
C THR A 50 6.51 -4.22 38.01
N PRO A 51 6.50 -5.38 38.68
CA PRO A 51 7.75 -5.99 39.15
C PRO A 51 8.62 -6.34 37.93
N PRO A 52 9.96 -6.21 38.01
CA PRO A 52 10.83 -6.50 36.88
C PRO A 52 10.69 -7.99 36.51
N MET A 53 10.07 -8.26 35.35
CA MET A 53 10.14 -9.58 34.75
C MET A 53 11.56 -9.82 34.28
N MET A 54 12.12 -10.96 34.68
CA MET A 54 13.46 -11.37 34.28
C MET A 54 13.53 -11.50 32.74
N PRO A 55 14.53 -10.90 32.08
CA PRO A 55 14.65 -10.96 30.63
C PRO A 55 14.86 -12.41 30.16
N SER A 56 14.27 -12.70 29.00
CA SER A 56 14.42 -13.99 28.33
C SER A 56 15.90 -14.26 27.99
N PRO A 57 16.32 -15.54 27.82
CA PRO A 57 17.71 -15.87 27.48
C PRO A 57 18.23 -15.14 26.23
N HIS A 58 17.36 -14.84 25.26
CA HIS A 58 17.72 -14.09 24.05
C HIS A 58 17.96 -12.59 24.28
N GLU A 59 17.31 -11.98 25.28
CA GLU A 59 17.50 -10.56 25.62
C GLU A 59 18.77 -10.32 26.47
N LYS A 60 19.20 -11.33 27.25
CA LYS A 60 20.46 -11.28 28.00
C LYS A 60 21.70 -11.34 27.10
N GLU A 61 21.58 -11.98 25.93
CA GLU A 61 22.65 -12.04 24.91
C GLU A 61 22.85 -10.67 24.23
N ALA A 62 21.75 -9.98 23.91
CA ALA A 62 21.77 -8.66 23.26
C ALA A 62 22.31 -7.54 24.18
N ALA A 63 21.98 -7.59 25.47
CA ALA A 63 22.48 -6.64 26.46
C ALA A 63 23.99 -6.81 26.73
N ARG A 64 24.51 -8.05 26.72
CA ARG A 64 25.96 -8.32 26.82
C ARG A 64 26.74 -7.79 25.62
N HIS A 65 26.15 -7.78 24.43
CA HIS A 65 26.78 -7.19 23.24
C HIS A 65 26.84 -5.65 23.29
N PHE A 66 25.93 -4.99 24.00
CA PHE A 66 25.90 -3.53 24.12
C PHE A 66 26.95 -3.00 25.10
N GLU A 67 27.25 -3.72 26.19
CA GLU A 67 28.34 -3.36 27.13
C GLU A 67 29.75 -3.69 26.57
N MET A 68 29.88 -4.73 25.74
CA MET A 68 31.17 -5.06 25.10
C MET A 68 31.56 -4.05 24.00
N HIS A 69 30.58 -3.42 23.34
CA HIS A 69 30.86 -2.45 22.26
C HIS A 69 31.29 -1.07 22.78
N ASN A 70 30.94 -0.71 24.03
CA ASN A 70 31.36 0.54 24.66
C ASN A 70 32.69 0.43 25.42
N SER A 71 33.13 -0.76 25.84
CA SER A 71 34.45 -0.94 26.45
C SER A 71 35.58 -1.02 25.42
N VAL A 72 35.29 -1.44 24.18
CA VAL A 72 36.29 -1.53 23.10
C VAL A 72 36.59 -0.17 22.46
N ILE A 73 35.64 0.78 22.49
CA ILE A 73 35.85 2.15 21.99
C ILE A 73 36.68 3.01 22.97
N SER A 74 36.78 2.61 24.25
CA SER A 74 37.62 3.28 25.25
C SER A 74 39.07 2.77 25.30
N LEU A 75 39.43 1.70 24.57
CA LEU A 75 40.73 1.03 24.68
C LEU A 75 41.60 1.10 23.42
N LEU A 76 41.18 1.83 22.38
CA LEU A 76 41.96 2.02 21.14
C LEU A 76 42.52 3.44 20.96
N SER A 77 42.57 4.25 22.03
CA SER A 77 43.18 5.60 22.02
C SER A 77 44.37 5.73 22.97
N SER A 78 45.19 4.69 23.10
CA SER A 78 46.49 4.79 23.79
C SER A 78 47.50 3.83 23.16
N SER A 79 48.38 4.38 22.31
CA SER A 79 49.68 3.77 22.06
C SER A 79 50.75 4.58 22.78
N PRO A 80 51.75 3.93 23.42
CA PRO A 80 52.71 4.61 24.27
C PRO A 80 53.92 5.12 23.49
N ASP A 81 54.37 6.30 23.88
CA ASP A 81 55.74 6.78 23.69
C ASP A 81 56.74 5.81 24.35
N THR A 82 57.75 5.38 23.58
CA THR A 82 59.03 4.95 24.15
C THR A 82 60.17 5.45 23.28
N SER A 83 60.92 6.40 23.81
CA SER A 83 62.25 6.81 23.38
C SER A 83 63.32 5.90 24.00
N SER A 84 64.38 5.59 23.24
CA SER A 84 65.75 5.46 23.77
C SER A 84 66.76 5.35 22.62
N ASP A 85 67.59 6.38 22.49
CA ASP A 85 69.01 6.44 22.13
C ASP A 85 69.66 5.30 21.33
N SER A 86 70.32 5.64 20.21
CA SER A 86 71.78 5.88 20.21
C SER A 86 72.35 6.03 18.79
N ASP A 87 73.15 7.10 18.67
CA ASP A 87 74.42 7.19 17.96
C ASP A 87 74.54 7.14 16.42
N THR A 88 75.19 8.24 15.99
CA THR A 88 76.35 8.33 15.09
C THR A 88 76.19 8.79 13.63
N THR A 89 76.89 9.91 13.39
CA THR A 89 77.57 10.38 12.16
C THR A 89 76.70 10.94 11.04
N SER A 90 77.04 12.01 10.32
CA SER A 90 78.04 13.08 10.41
C SER A 90 77.82 13.95 9.16
N ASN A 91 78.20 15.24 9.23
CA ASN A 91 78.30 16.22 8.13
C ASN A 91 76.95 16.76 7.62
N GLY A 92 76.68 18.06 7.59
CA GLY A 92 77.56 19.23 7.73
C GLY A 92 77.05 20.34 6.81
N THR A 93 77.01 21.58 7.34
CA THR A 93 76.94 22.89 6.63
C THR A 93 75.58 23.34 6.05
N ASP A 94 75.16 24.61 6.07
CA ASP A 94 75.54 25.86 6.75
C ASP A 94 74.40 26.89 6.49
N ARG A 95 74.29 27.91 7.36
CA ARG A 95 73.71 29.27 7.17
C ARG A 95 72.22 29.52 6.81
N SER A 96 71.54 30.06 7.83
CA SER A 96 70.88 31.39 7.87
C SER A 96 70.42 32.08 6.57
N ASN A 97 69.11 32.39 6.49
CA ASN A 97 68.56 33.75 6.31
C ASN A 97 67.03 33.70 6.14
N GLY A 98 66.28 34.42 7.00
CA GLY A 98 65.03 35.07 6.55
C GLY A 98 65.38 36.38 5.81
N PRO A 99 64.42 37.21 5.37
CA PRO A 99 62.96 37.12 5.44
C PRO A 99 62.28 37.44 4.08
N HIS A 100 60.99 37.80 4.13
CA HIS A 100 60.20 38.56 3.14
C HIS A 100 59.24 37.83 2.20
N TYR A 101 57.96 38.08 2.51
CA TYR A 101 56.82 38.21 1.60
C TYR A 101 57.20 38.80 0.23
N MET A 102 56.89 38.06 -0.83
CA MET A 102 56.48 38.64 -2.11
C MET A 102 55.35 37.79 -2.71
N ALA A 103 54.24 38.48 -2.98
CA ALA A 103 53.12 37.96 -3.74
C ALA A 103 53.56 37.58 -5.17
N ARG A 104 53.19 36.39 -5.62
CA ARG A 104 53.29 36.00 -7.02
C ARG A 104 52.07 35.19 -7.44
N ASN A 105 51.30 35.77 -8.36
CA ASN A 105 50.31 35.11 -9.21
C ASN A 105 50.93 33.88 -9.90
N GLN A 106 50.30 32.71 -9.74
CA GLN A 106 50.45 31.53 -10.59
C GLN A 106 49.05 30.90 -10.70
N SER A 107 48.33 31.18 -11.78
CA SER A 107 48.23 30.36 -13.00
C SER A 107 47.37 29.10 -12.82
N SER A 108 46.12 29.25 -13.25
CA SER A 108 45.06 28.27 -13.45
C SER A 108 45.48 27.05 -14.28
N SER A 109 45.94 25.97 -13.64
CA SER A 109 46.23 24.70 -14.33
C SER A 109 45.58 23.45 -13.74
N ASP A 110 44.87 23.54 -12.62
CA ASP A 110 44.24 22.36 -11.97
C ASP A 110 42.75 22.13 -12.32
N VAL A 111 42.11 23.10 -13.00
CA VAL A 111 40.69 23.02 -13.40
C VAL A 111 40.39 21.94 -14.47
N PRO A 112 41.26 21.64 -15.46
CA PRO A 112 40.93 20.69 -16.52
C PRO A 112 40.90 19.22 -16.05
N MET A 113 41.66 18.87 -15.01
CA MET A 113 41.77 17.49 -14.52
C MET A 113 40.59 17.12 -13.62
N LEU A 114 40.16 18.03 -12.74
CA LEU A 114 38.95 17.88 -11.93
C LEU A 114 37.68 17.78 -12.79
N ASN A 115 37.56 18.60 -13.83
CA ASN A 115 36.42 18.49 -14.78
C ASN A 115 36.44 17.20 -15.61
N ARG A 116 37.62 16.64 -15.91
CA ARG A 116 37.74 15.33 -16.59
C ARG A 116 37.40 14.17 -15.67
N MET A 117 37.76 14.24 -14.38
CA MET A 117 37.40 13.21 -13.40
C MET A 117 35.91 13.28 -13.04
N SER A 118 35.32 14.46 -12.88
CA SER A 118 33.86 14.63 -12.72
C SER A 118 33.08 14.11 -13.92
N SER A 119 33.49 14.45 -15.15
CA SER A 119 32.80 13.95 -16.36
C SER A 119 33.02 12.46 -16.65
N GLN A 120 34.12 11.86 -16.18
CA GLN A 120 34.31 10.40 -16.22
C GLN A 120 33.47 9.68 -15.14
N LEU A 121 33.33 10.26 -13.94
CA LEU A 121 32.50 9.71 -12.86
C LEU A 121 30.99 9.89 -13.13
N GLU A 122 30.57 11.00 -13.73
CA GLU A 122 29.20 11.19 -14.23
C GLU A 122 28.83 10.16 -15.31
N ASN A 123 29.79 9.74 -16.14
CA ASN A 123 29.58 8.70 -17.14
C ASN A 123 29.48 7.28 -16.53
N GLU A 124 30.10 7.02 -15.38
CA GLU A 124 29.98 5.72 -14.68
C GLU A 124 28.64 5.57 -13.93
N ALA A 125 28.07 6.66 -13.41
CA ALA A 125 26.76 6.69 -12.74
C ALA A 125 25.55 6.63 -13.71
N ALA A 126 25.79 6.68 -15.02
CA ALA A 126 24.77 6.96 -16.05
C ALA A 126 23.75 5.84 -16.38
N GLY A 127 23.69 4.76 -15.60
CA GLY A 127 22.82 3.61 -15.89
C GLY A 127 21.56 3.55 -15.04
N THR A 128 20.50 2.93 -15.58
CA THR A 128 19.31 2.53 -14.82
C THR A 128 19.58 1.25 -14.04
N LEU A 129 19.37 1.28 -12.73
CA LEU A 129 19.40 0.12 -11.87
C LEU A 129 18.12 -0.70 -12.03
N LEU A 130 18.24 -2.00 -12.23
CA LEU A 130 17.14 -2.95 -12.14
C LEU A 130 17.26 -3.73 -10.84
N VAL A 131 16.28 -3.56 -9.95
CA VAL A 131 16.19 -4.30 -8.69
C VAL A 131 15.11 -5.36 -8.83
N TYR A 132 15.50 -6.58 -9.18
CA TYR A 132 14.62 -7.75 -9.15
C TYR A 132 14.77 -8.45 -7.80
N GLN A 133 13.65 -8.71 -7.11
CA GLN A 133 13.64 -9.36 -5.79
C GLN A 133 13.07 -10.79 -5.87
N PRO A 134 13.90 -11.83 -6.05
CA PRO A 134 13.45 -13.21 -6.14
C PRO A 134 12.57 -13.69 -4.97
N THR A 135 12.83 -13.27 -3.72
CA THR A 135 12.02 -13.69 -2.57
C THR A 135 10.55 -13.28 -2.69
N CYS A 136 10.23 -12.32 -3.55
CA CYS A 136 8.84 -11.97 -3.87
C CYS A 136 8.08 -13.12 -4.57
N LEU A 137 8.76 -14.13 -5.12
CA LEU A 137 8.13 -15.35 -5.64
C LEU A 137 7.52 -16.21 -4.54
N ASP A 138 8.00 -16.10 -3.30
CA ASP A 138 7.52 -16.88 -2.15
C ASP A 138 6.11 -16.47 -1.70
N HIS A 139 5.60 -15.33 -2.19
CA HIS A 139 4.20 -14.97 -2.05
C HIS A 139 3.33 -15.88 -2.94
N HIS A 140 2.78 -16.97 -2.42
CA HIS A 140 2.10 -17.99 -3.23
C HIS A 140 0.61 -17.69 -3.39
N ASN A 141 0.19 -17.40 -4.63
CA ASN A 141 -1.20 -17.15 -5.01
C ASN A 141 -1.42 -17.42 -6.51
N ASP A 142 -0.83 -18.47 -7.09
CA ASP A 142 -0.70 -18.61 -8.55
C ASP A 142 -2.00 -18.88 -9.34
N SER A 143 -3.12 -19.14 -8.65
CA SER A 143 -4.46 -19.12 -9.27
C SER A 143 -5.06 -17.72 -9.40
N HIS A 144 -4.44 -16.74 -8.75
CA HIS A 144 -4.85 -15.36 -8.72
C HIS A 144 -4.18 -14.56 -9.85
N GLN A 145 -4.74 -13.42 -10.21
CA GLN A 145 -4.19 -12.56 -11.26
C GLN A 145 -2.88 -11.88 -10.82
N GLU A 146 -2.81 -11.45 -9.56
CA GLU A 146 -1.56 -11.11 -8.89
C GLU A 146 -0.88 -12.46 -8.61
N SER A 147 0.05 -12.87 -9.48
CA SER A 147 0.74 -14.17 -9.40
C SER A 147 2.22 -14.03 -9.68
N ARG A 148 3.00 -15.07 -9.33
CA ARG A 148 4.44 -15.11 -9.58
C ARG A 148 4.78 -14.92 -11.07
N GLN A 149 3.87 -15.33 -11.96
CA GLN A 149 4.06 -15.25 -13.41
C GLN A 149 4.41 -13.84 -13.88
N ARG A 150 3.88 -12.81 -13.21
CA ARG A 150 4.17 -11.38 -13.47
C ARG A 150 5.65 -11.07 -13.34
N LEU A 151 6.29 -11.58 -12.29
CA LEU A 151 7.73 -11.44 -12.07
C LEU A 151 8.52 -12.36 -12.99
N CYS A 152 8.03 -13.58 -13.27
CA CYS A 152 8.70 -14.53 -14.16
C CYS A 152 8.87 -13.97 -15.58
N VAL A 153 7.85 -13.33 -16.15
CA VAL A 153 7.93 -12.76 -17.51
C VAL A 153 8.84 -11.55 -17.60
N LEU A 154 9.12 -10.89 -16.48
CA LEU A 154 10.03 -9.74 -16.42
C LEU A 154 11.48 -10.18 -16.23
N GLY A 155 11.77 -10.89 -15.13
CA GLY A 155 13.14 -11.19 -14.71
C GLY A 155 13.50 -12.68 -14.64
N GLY A 156 12.57 -13.60 -14.93
CA GLY A 156 12.85 -15.04 -14.94
C GLY A 156 13.80 -15.47 -16.07
N PRO A 157 14.06 -16.78 -16.24
CA PRO A 157 15.03 -17.30 -17.21
C PRO A 157 14.83 -16.79 -18.65
N GLU A 158 13.57 -16.67 -19.08
CA GLU A 158 13.17 -16.14 -20.39
C GLU A 158 12.56 -14.72 -20.29
N GLY A 159 12.89 -14.01 -19.21
CA GLY A 159 12.34 -12.71 -18.88
C GLY A 159 12.65 -11.64 -19.92
N VAL A 160 11.70 -10.75 -20.17
CA VAL A 160 11.83 -9.70 -21.20
C VAL A 160 12.98 -8.74 -20.92
N LEU A 161 13.36 -8.55 -19.65
CA LEU A 161 14.41 -7.63 -19.22
C LEU A 161 15.83 -8.16 -19.49
N HIS A 162 15.96 -9.42 -19.91
CA HIS A 162 17.25 -10.01 -20.35
C HIS A 162 17.54 -9.81 -21.82
N LYS A 163 16.56 -9.31 -22.60
CA LYS A 163 16.72 -9.15 -24.06
C LYS A 163 17.73 -8.04 -24.39
N ASP A 164 18.37 -8.16 -25.55
CA ASP A 164 19.42 -7.22 -26.02
C ASP A 164 19.04 -5.73 -25.95
N ARG A 165 17.75 -5.40 -26.10
CA ARG A 165 17.25 -4.01 -25.96
C ARG A 165 17.40 -3.42 -24.54
N PHE A 166 17.68 -4.26 -23.55
CA PHE A 166 17.85 -3.89 -22.13
C PHE A 166 19.24 -4.27 -21.59
N LYS A 167 20.20 -4.60 -22.46
CA LYS A 167 21.56 -5.01 -22.07
C LYS A 167 22.31 -3.96 -21.23
N ASP A 168 21.90 -2.69 -21.32
CA ASP A 168 22.53 -1.58 -20.61
C ASP A 168 21.98 -1.40 -19.18
N LEU A 169 20.99 -2.20 -18.77
CA LEU A 169 20.48 -2.21 -17.39
C LEU A 169 21.52 -2.80 -16.44
N LYS A 170 21.72 -2.12 -15.30
CA LYS A 170 22.58 -2.62 -14.22
C LYS A 170 21.74 -3.45 -13.27
N TRP A 171 22.08 -4.71 -13.03
CA TRP A 171 21.34 -5.56 -12.09
C TRP A 171 21.83 -5.36 -10.67
N ALA A 172 20.90 -5.26 -9.71
CA ALA A 172 21.24 -5.18 -8.29
C ALA A 172 21.94 -6.45 -7.79
N ASN A 173 22.85 -6.26 -6.84
CA ASN A 173 23.51 -7.36 -6.15
C ASN A 173 22.51 -8.04 -5.19
N LEU A 174 22.18 -9.30 -5.45
CA LEU A 174 21.22 -10.06 -4.63
C LEU A 174 21.65 -10.16 -3.16
N ASN A 175 22.96 -10.23 -2.91
CA ASN A 175 23.52 -10.33 -1.56
C ASN A 175 23.42 -9.03 -0.76
N GLU A 176 23.03 -7.92 -1.38
CA GLU A 176 22.77 -6.63 -0.71
C GLU A 176 21.29 -6.42 -0.39
N LEU A 177 20.41 -7.24 -0.95
CA LEU A 177 18.97 -7.11 -0.71
C LEU A 177 18.61 -7.57 0.70
N ARG A 178 17.89 -6.73 1.42
CA ARG A 178 17.47 -6.96 2.82
C ARG A 178 15.99 -6.68 2.96
N PRO A 179 15.29 -7.34 3.90
CA PRO A 179 13.93 -6.96 4.22
C PRO A 179 13.91 -5.56 4.84
N ALA A 180 12.87 -4.78 4.57
CA ALA A 180 12.65 -3.50 5.23
C ALA A 180 12.69 -3.66 6.75
N ARG A 181 13.37 -2.72 7.42
CA ARG A 181 13.44 -2.71 8.88
C ARG A 181 12.08 -2.35 9.44
N LEU A 182 11.76 -2.89 10.62
CA LEU A 182 10.49 -2.58 11.27
C LEU A 182 10.30 -1.07 11.47
N ASN A 183 11.36 -0.33 11.81
CA ASN A 183 11.30 1.13 11.96
C ASN A 183 10.87 1.85 10.67
N ASP A 184 11.30 1.37 9.50
CA ASP A 184 10.94 1.99 8.21
C ASP A 184 9.50 1.68 7.84
N ILE A 185 9.05 0.45 8.10
CA ILE A 185 7.65 0.05 7.96
C ILE A 185 6.75 0.86 8.90
N LEU A 186 7.17 1.05 10.16
CA LEU A 186 6.39 1.73 11.20
C LEU A 186 6.31 3.25 11.02
N ARG A 187 7.09 3.87 10.13
CA ARG A 187 6.86 5.27 9.71
C ARG A 187 5.58 5.43 8.89
N VAL A 188 5.13 4.35 8.25
CA VAL A 188 3.96 4.33 7.38
C VAL A 188 2.79 3.62 8.06
N HIS A 189 3.03 2.38 8.49
CA HIS A 189 2.00 1.47 9.02
C HIS A 189 1.95 1.46 10.54
N THR A 190 0.78 1.28 11.13
CA THR A 190 0.65 1.08 12.58
C THR A 190 1.20 -0.28 13.00
N ILE A 191 1.64 -0.38 14.26
CA ILE A 191 2.21 -1.62 14.77
C ILE A 191 1.13 -2.71 14.88
N GLU A 192 -0.09 -2.32 15.21
CA GLU A 192 -1.25 -3.21 15.31
C GLU A 192 -1.56 -3.88 13.97
N TYR A 193 -1.55 -3.09 12.89
CA TYR A 193 -1.74 -3.59 11.53
C TYR A 193 -0.64 -4.59 11.14
N ILE A 194 0.62 -4.22 11.36
CA ILE A 194 1.77 -5.09 11.01
C ILE A 194 1.76 -6.39 11.82
N GLN A 195 1.46 -6.34 13.12
CA GLN A 195 1.31 -7.53 13.95
C GLN A 195 0.11 -8.38 13.54
N HIS A 196 -0.98 -7.77 13.07
CA HIS A 196 -2.12 -8.52 12.54
C HIS A 196 -1.73 -9.26 11.25
N LEU A 197 -1.09 -8.58 10.31
CA LEU A 197 -0.61 -9.15 9.05
C LEU A 197 0.39 -10.29 9.29
N GLU A 198 1.38 -10.07 10.16
CA GLU A 198 2.38 -11.09 10.51
C GLU A 198 1.72 -12.33 11.12
N ARG A 199 0.79 -12.16 12.06
CA ARG A 199 0.05 -13.28 12.66
C ARG A 199 -0.85 -13.99 11.66
N ALA A 200 -1.54 -13.24 10.79
CA ALA A 200 -2.41 -13.80 9.76
C ALA A 200 -1.60 -14.70 8.81
N CYS A 201 -0.42 -14.26 8.38
CA CYS A 201 0.49 -15.07 7.57
C CYS A 201 1.05 -16.26 8.38
N GLY A 202 1.52 -16.03 9.62
CA GLY A 202 2.15 -17.06 10.46
C GLY A 202 1.24 -18.24 10.81
N ASN A 203 -0.07 -18.00 10.91
CA ASN A 203 -1.09 -19.02 11.20
C ASN A 203 -1.43 -19.92 9.99
N LEU A 204 -0.93 -19.58 8.79
CA LEU A 204 -1.17 -20.36 7.59
C LEU A 204 -0.25 -21.61 7.51
N PRO A 205 -0.71 -22.68 6.85
CA PRO A 205 0.08 -23.88 6.59
C PRO A 205 1.44 -23.58 5.94
N GLU A 206 2.44 -24.41 6.27
CA GLU A 206 3.77 -24.34 5.67
C GLU A 206 3.73 -24.51 4.15
N GLN A 207 4.55 -23.74 3.46
CA GLN A 207 4.72 -23.84 2.02
C GLN A 207 5.75 -24.93 1.67
N ASN A 208 5.67 -25.44 0.44
CA ASN A 208 6.65 -26.40 -0.03
C ASN A 208 8.04 -25.76 -0.17
N LYS A 209 8.94 -26.12 0.73
CA LYS A 209 10.32 -25.62 0.80
C LYS A 209 11.14 -25.83 -0.47
N LYS A 210 10.75 -26.76 -1.34
CA LYS A 210 11.42 -27.01 -2.63
C LYS A 210 11.41 -25.77 -3.54
N TYR A 211 10.38 -24.94 -3.44
CA TYR A 211 10.11 -23.81 -4.33
C TYR A 211 10.30 -22.45 -3.65
N LEU A 212 10.69 -22.45 -2.36
CA LEU A 212 10.96 -21.22 -1.64
C LEU A 212 12.35 -20.73 -1.96
N VAL A 213 12.44 -19.45 -2.31
CA VAL A 213 13.70 -18.73 -2.45
C VAL A 213 14.31 -18.47 -1.06
N GLY A 214 13.48 -18.08 -0.09
CA GLY A 214 13.96 -17.69 1.24
C GLY A 214 14.69 -16.34 1.23
N THR A 215 15.44 -16.05 2.29
CA THR A 215 16.18 -14.78 2.40
C THR A 215 17.45 -14.81 1.56
N LEU A 216 17.66 -13.79 0.73
CA LEU A 216 18.85 -13.66 -0.13
C LEU A 216 20.13 -13.20 0.59
N TYR A 217 20.10 -13.10 1.93
CA TYR A 217 21.26 -12.73 2.73
C TYR A 217 21.68 -13.91 3.62
N ASP A 218 22.94 -14.31 3.55
CA ASP A 218 23.51 -15.31 4.45
C ASP A 218 24.38 -14.63 5.52
N LYS A 219 24.12 -14.94 6.80
CA LYS A 219 24.90 -14.47 7.95
C LYS A 219 26.11 -15.38 8.26
N HIS A 220 26.23 -16.53 7.59
CA HIS A 220 27.11 -17.62 7.97
C HIS A 220 27.88 -18.29 6.81
N LYS A 221 28.41 -17.58 5.79
CA LYS A 221 29.57 -17.98 4.92
C LYS A 221 29.67 -17.02 3.72
N GLY A 222 30.82 -16.80 3.08
CA GLY A 222 31.75 -17.82 2.56
C GLY A 222 31.31 -18.38 1.20
N ASP A 223 30.12 -18.01 0.73
CA ASP A 223 29.65 -18.29 -0.63
C ASP A 223 30.18 -17.24 -1.61
N LYS A 224 30.48 -17.71 -2.82
CA LYS A 224 30.95 -16.87 -3.93
C LYS A 224 29.84 -15.87 -4.25
N GLU A 225 30.15 -14.58 -4.32
CA GLU A 225 29.19 -13.58 -4.81
C GLU A 225 28.76 -13.98 -6.22
N LEU A 226 27.48 -14.37 -6.37
CA LEU A 226 26.87 -14.68 -7.65
C LEU A 226 26.17 -13.43 -8.16
N THR A 227 26.46 -13.06 -9.40
CA THR A 227 25.63 -12.11 -10.13
C THR A 227 24.22 -12.68 -10.31
N TYR A 228 23.24 -11.81 -10.58
CA TYR A 228 21.87 -12.26 -10.88
C TYR A 228 21.84 -13.30 -12.01
N ALA A 229 22.63 -13.07 -13.06
CA ALA A 229 22.75 -13.98 -14.19
C ALA A 229 23.29 -15.35 -13.79
N GLU A 230 24.28 -15.41 -12.90
CA GLU A 230 24.81 -16.68 -12.37
C GLU A 230 23.82 -17.38 -11.45
N TRP A 231 23.13 -16.64 -10.57
CA TRP A 231 22.07 -17.18 -9.71
C TRP A 231 20.97 -17.84 -10.55
N LEU A 232 20.54 -17.19 -11.63
CA LEU A 232 19.48 -17.67 -12.53
C LEU A 232 19.83 -19.02 -13.20
N GLN A 233 21.12 -19.35 -13.35
CA GLN A 233 21.58 -20.64 -13.90
C GLN A 233 21.60 -21.77 -12.86
N THR A 234 21.41 -21.47 -11.58
CA THR A 234 21.42 -22.51 -10.53
C THR A 234 20.17 -23.38 -10.62
N GLU A 235 20.32 -24.69 -10.34
CA GLU A 235 19.18 -25.62 -10.32
C GLU A 235 18.12 -25.20 -9.30
N HIS A 236 18.52 -24.55 -8.21
CA HIS A 236 17.60 -24.00 -7.22
C HIS A 236 16.78 -22.85 -7.78
N ALA A 237 17.42 -21.84 -8.39
CA ALA A 237 16.71 -20.71 -8.98
C ALA A 237 15.72 -21.16 -10.06
N LEU A 238 16.14 -22.06 -10.96
CA LEU A 238 15.27 -22.60 -12.01
C LEU A 238 14.01 -23.26 -11.44
N LYS A 239 14.12 -23.98 -10.32
CA LYS A 239 12.96 -24.56 -9.62
C LYS A 239 12.03 -23.49 -9.03
N CYS A 240 12.55 -22.36 -8.53
CA CYS A 240 11.72 -21.29 -7.97
C CYS A 240 10.80 -20.64 -9.01
N PHE A 241 11.16 -20.72 -10.30
CA PHE A 241 10.33 -20.27 -11.42
C PHE A 241 9.30 -21.30 -11.89
N GLU A 242 9.38 -22.55 -11.41
CA GLU A 242 8.37 -23.57 -11.69
C GLU A 242 7.07 -23.23 -10.95
N VAL A 243 5.94 -23.37 -11.66
CA VAL A 243 4.61 -23.24 -11.06
C VAL A 243 4.21 -24.61 -10.52
N GLY A 244 4.09 -24.74 -9.19
CA GLY A 244 3.59 -25.94 -8.52
C GLY A 244 2.12 -25.79 -8.06
N ASP A 245 1.48 -26.90 -7.70
CA ASP A 245 0.14 -26.90 -7.07
C ASP A 245 0.11 -26.13 -5.74
N GLN A 246 -1.05 -25.52 -5.46
CA GLN A 246 -1.31 -24.50 -4.43
C GLN A 246 -0.79 -24.82 -3.02
N PRO A 247 0.07 -23.97 -2.43
CA PRO A 247 0.27 -23.99 -0.98
C PRO A 247 -0.57 -22.89 -0.29
N SER A 248 -1.43 -23.33 0.63
CA SER A 248 -2.10 -22.54 1.67
C SER A 248 -2.81 -21.25 1.25
N ALA A 249 -4.10 -21.40 0.91
CA ALA A 249 -5.06 -20.34 0.70
C ALA A 249 -5.53 -19.71 2.02
N GLY A 250 -5.04 -18.52 2.32
CA GLY A 250 -5.71 -17.55 3.18
C GLY A 250 -6.06 -16.32 2.38
N SER A 251 -6.96 -15.50 2.90
CA SER A 251 -7.18 -14.14 2.42
C SER A 251 -7.04 -13.22 3.63
N PHE A 252 -6.26 -12.17 3.49
CA PHE A 252 -6.05 -11.21 4.56
C PHE A 252 -7.28 -10.32 4.73
N ASP A 253 -7.86 -9.91 3.60
CA ASP A 253 -9.17 -9.28 3.49
C ASP A 253 -9.96 -9.97 2.36
N MET A 254 -10.97 -9.32 1.77
CA MET A 254 -11.82 -9.93 0.74
C MET A 254 -11.11 -10.21 -0.59
N ASP A 255 -10.03 -9.51 -0.91
CA ASP A 255 -9.38 -9.62 -2.22
C ASP A 255 -7.87 -9.87 -2.18
N SER A 256 -7.24 -9.77 -1.01
CA SER A 256 -5.79 -9.91 -0.84
C SER A 256 -5.42 -11.32 -0.39
N PRO A 257 -5.18 -12.27 -1.31
CA PRO A 257 -4.74 -13.61 -0.95
C PRO A 257 -3.41 -13.55 -0.23
N ILE A 258 -3.22 -14.40 0.77
CA ILE A 258 -1.96 -14.52 1.51
C ILE A 258 -1.55 -15.97 1.68
N SER A 259 -0.26 -16.13 1.88
CA SER A 259 0.45 -17.37 2.15
C SER A 259 1.37 -17.15 3.35
N LYS A 260 1.93 -18.22 3.91
CA LYS A 260 2.79 -18.12 5.08
C LYS A 260 3.98 -17.15 4.91
N SER A 261 4.56 -17.09 3.71
CA SER A 261 5.71 -16.25 3.39
C SER A 261 5.33 -14.86 2.89
N SER A 262 4.04 -14.54 2.75
CA SER A 262 3.57 -13.25 2.22
C SER A 262 4.11 -12.06 2.99
N TYR A 263 4.14 -12.11 4.32
CA TYR A 263 4.69 -11.03 5.13
C TYR A 263 6.19 -10.80 4.86
N MET A 264 6.98 -11.87 4.77
CA MET A 264 8.40 -11.76 4.44
C MET A 264 8.62 -11.25 3.01
N ALA A 265 7.84 -11.74 2.04
CA ALA A 265 7.88 -11.29 0.66
C ALA A 265 7.56 -9.78 0.55
N ALA A 266 6.53 -9.31 1.26
CA ALA A 266 6.18 -7.90 1.33
C ALA A 266 7.33 -7.07 1.93
N ARG A 267 7.94 -7.52 3.04
CA ARG A 267 9.12 -6.84 3.62
C ARG A 267 10.31 -6.81 2.67
N MET A 268 10.54 -7.87 1.90
CA MET A 268 11.59 -7.92 0.89
C MET A 268 11.30 -7.00 -0.29
N ALA A 269 10.03 -6.83 -0.68
CA ALA A 269 9.59 -5.86 -1.68
C ALA A 269 9.91 -4.43 -1.25
N ALA A 270 9.45 -4.01 -0.06
CA ALA A 270 9.75 -2.68 0.47
C ALA A 270 11.26 -2.47 0.71
N GLY A 271 11.98 -3.51 1.14
CA GLY A 271 13.43 -3.46 1.32
C GLY A 271 14.21 -3.31 0.02
N ALA A 272 13.72 -3.90 -1.08
CA ALA A 272 14.27 -3.68 -2.42
C ALA A 272 14.08 -2.22 -2.88
N VAL A 273 12.96 -1.58 -2.51
CA VAL A 273 12.77 -0.14 -2.74
C VAL A 273 13.78 0.70 -1.95
N CYS A 274 13.98 0.41 -0.65
CA CYS A 274 15.01 1.09 0.15
C CYS A 274 16.41 0.93 -0.46
N HIS A 275 16.76 -0.27 -0.95
CA HIS A 275 18.02 -0.52 -1.64
C HIS A 275 18.15 0.31 -2.92
N ALA A 276 17.11 0.39 -3.74
CA ALA A 276 17.10 1.23 -4.94
C ALA A 276 17.34 2.71 -4.61
N ILE A 277 16.71 3.20 -3.54
CA ILE A 277 16.89 4.55 -3.02
C ILE A 277 18.35 4.76 -2.60
N ASP A 278 18.96 3.83 -1.88
CA ASP A 278 20.37 3.95 -1.48
C ASP A 278 21.28 4.10 -2.70
N LYS A 279 21.07 3.29 -3.74
CA LYS A 279 21.88 3.34 -4.98
C LYS A 279 21.68 4.64 -5.76
N VAL A 280 20.45 5.14 -5.86
CA VAL A 280 20.15 6.40 -6.55
C VAL A 280 20.66 7.60 -5.76
N LEU A 281 20.45 7.64 -4.45
CA LEU A 281 20.80 8.80 -3.61
C LEU A 281 22.28 8.87 -3.23
N ASN A 282 23.03 7.77 -3.31
CA ASN A 282 24.50 7.77 -3.23
C ASN A 282 25.17 8.00 -4.60
N ASN A 283 24.38 8.35 -5.63
CA ASN A 283 24.84 8.60 -7.00
C ASN A 283 25.59 7.40 -7.63
N GLU A 284 25.25 6.16 -7.25
CA GLU A 284 25.78 4.95 -7.89
C GLU A 284 25.07 4.67 -9.23
N THR A 285 23.80 5.05 -9.32
CA THR A 285 22.95 4.96 -10.52
C THR A 285 22.06 6.18 -10.66
N LYS A 286 21.74 6.60 -11.89
CA LYS A 286 20.88 7.76 -12.14
C LYS A 286 19.44 7.55 -11.64
N ASN A 287 18.87 6.38 -11.95
CA ASN A 287 17.51 6.01 -11.59
C ASN A 287 17.39 4.49 -11.42
N ALA A 288 16.25 4.02 -10.92
CA ALA A 288 16.01 2.61 -10.68
C ALA A 288 14.58 2.17 -11.05
N PHE A 289 14.46 0.93 -11.51
CA PHE A 289 13.19 0.20 -11.63
C PHE A 289 13.20 -1.01 -10.72
N VAL A 290 12.21 -1.12 -9.84
CA VAL A 290 12.10 -2.10 -8.78
C VAL A 290 10.98 -3.08 -9.12
N VAL A 291 11.36 -4.30 -9.47
CA VAL A 291 10.47 -5.38 -9.90
C VAL A 291 10.19 -6.27 -8.69
N VAL A 292 9.06 -6.00 -8.02
CA VAL A 292 8.67 -6.61 -6.75
C VAL A 292 7.20 -7.01 -6.74
N ARG A 293 6.83 -7.86 -5.79
CA ARG A 293 5.45 -8.17 -5.39
C ARG A 293 5.41 -8.69 -3.94
N PRO A 294 4.29 -8.60 -3.21
CA PRO A 294 3.02 -7.97 -3.58
C PRO A 294 3.13 -6.45 -3.83
N PRO A 295 2.15 -5.83 -4.53
CA PRO A 295 2.06 -4.39 -4.70
C PRO A 295 1.84 -3.67 -3.36
N GLY A 296 1.82 -2.33 -3.36
CA GLY A 296 1.76 -1.52 -2.16
C GLY A 296 0.77 -0.35 -2.14
N HIS A 297 0.43 0.25 -3.28
CA HIS A 297 -0.20 1.58 -3.31
C HIS A 297 -1.62 1.68 -2.70
N HIS A 298 -2.31 0.56 -2.46
CA HIS A 298 -3.61 0.50 -1.80
C HIS A 298 -3.54 0.26 -0.28
N ALA A 299 -2.38 -0.15 0.25
CA ALA A 299 -2.22 -0.37 1.69
C ALA A 299 -2.06 0.98 2.41
N GLY A 300 -3.07 1.38 3.17
CA GLY A 300 -3.03 2.55 4.05
C GLY A 300 -2.35 2.26 5.39
N PRO A 301 -2.29 3.25 6.30
CA PRO A 301 -1.62 3.14 7.59
C PRO A 301 -2.13 2.01 8.49
N ASN A 302 -3.40 1.65 8.35
CA ASN A 302 -4.07 0.58 9.10
C ASN A 302 -4.52 -0.58 8.19
N GLY A 303 -3.97 -0.68 6.97
CA GLY A 303 -4.45 -1.59 5.93
C GLY A 303 -5.50 -0.92 5.04
N CYS A 304 -6.73 -1.44 5.05
CA CYS A 304 -7.79 -0.98 4.16
C CYS A 304 -8.13 0.50 4.42
N VAL A 305 -8.33 1.27 3.35
CA VAL A 305 -8.69 2.69 3.41
C VAL A 305 -10.17 2.88 3.08
N GLU A 306 -10.83 3.79 3.78
CA GLU A 306 -12.22 4.16 3.51
C GLU A 306 -12.34 4.90 2.17
N GLY A 307 -13.23 4.45 1.27
CA GLY A 307 -13.62 5.17 0.05
C GLY A 307 -14.95 5.91 0.20
N GLU A 308 -15.24 6.86 -0.68
CA GLU A 308 -16.59 7.45 -0.77
C GLU A 308 -17.56 6.33 -1.16
N GLY A 309 -18.56 6.07 -0.32
CA GLY A 309 -19.48 4.93 -0.49
C GLY A 309 -19.12 3.67 0.32
N PHE A 310 -18.09 3.71 1.19
CA PHE A 310 -17.76 2.58 2.08
C PHE A 310 -18.99 2.04 2.85
N HIS A 311 -19.84 2.93 3.37
CA HIS A 311 -21.05 2.56 4.10
C HIS A 311 -22.12 1.89 3.22
N LEU A 312 -22.07 2.13 1.91
CA LEU A 312 -22.94 1.49 0.92
C LEU A 312 -22.39 0.13 0.49
N ARG A 313 -21.05 -0.05 0.55
CA ARG A 313 -20.33 -1.20 -0.02
C ARG A 313 -19.16 -1.66 0.88
N PRO A 314 -19.42 -2.14 2.12
CA PRO A 314 -18.34 -2.55 3.04
C PRO A 314 -17.43 -3.65 2.50
N GLU A 315 -17.93 -4.48 1.57
CA GLU A 315 -17.16 -5.51 0.87
C GLU A 315 -16.02 -4.98 -0.02
N MET A 316 -16.00 -3.67 -0.32
CA MET A 316 -14.93 -3.03 -1.07
C MET A 316 -13.80 -2.50 -0.19
N CYS A 317 -13.91 -2.66 1.13
CA CYS A 317 -12.84 -2.32 2.08
C CYS A 317 -11.76 -3.40 2.04
N THR A 318 -10.86 -3.23 1.08
CA THR A 318 -9.74 -4.14 0.83
C THR A 318 -8.47 -3.34 0.56
N CYS A 319 -7.32 -4.01 0.67
CA CYS A 319 -6.04 -3.45 0.32
C CYS A 319 -5.66 -3.72 -1.15
N GLY A 320 -6.55 -4.25 -2.01
CA GLY A 320 -6.28 -4.36 -3.44
C GLY A 320 -5.01 -5.15 -3.75
N PHE A 321 -4.85 -6.32 -3.11
CA PHE A 321 -3.66 -7.18 -3.14
C PHE A 321 -2.41 -6.63 -2.46
N CYS A 322 -2.45 -5.39 -1.96
CA CYS A 322 -1.34 -4.76 -1.28
C CYS A 322 -1.29 -5.19 0.18
N LEU A 323 -0.09 -5.48 0.69
CA LEU A 323 0.09 -5.83 2.11
C LEU A 323 0.78 -4.73 2.90
N ILE A 324 1.77 -4.07 2.29
CA ILE A 324 2.43 -2.88 2.84
C ILE A 324 2.72 -1.90 1.71
N ASN A 325 2.65 -0.60 2.00
CA ASN A 325 2.89 0.46 1.03
C ASN A 325 4.39 0.63 0.71
N ASN A 326 4.85 -0.03 -0.35
CA ASN A 326 6.24 -0.03 -0.79
C ASN A 326 6.77 1.39 -1.10
N VAL A 327 6.01 2.19 -1.84
CA VAL A 327 6.43 3.54 -2.27
C VAL A 327 6.49 4.52 -1.10
N CYS A 328 5.53 4.49 -0.16
CA CYS A 328 5.58 5.33 1.04
C CYS A 328 6.70 4.92 1.99
N ILE A 329 6.98 3.62 2.13
CA ILE A 329 8.12 3.16 2.94
C ILE A 329 9.42 3.67 2.31
N GLY A 330 9.54 3.61 0.99
CA GLY A 330 10.65 4.20 0.26
C GLY A 330 10.78 5.72 0.47
N ALA A 331 9.71 6.48 0.23
CA ALA A 331 9.71 7.94 0.37
C ALA A 331 10.09 8.40 1.79
N SER A 332 9.46 7.80 2.81
CA SER A 332 9.77 8.10 4.22
C SER A 332 11.20 7.69 4.60
N TYR A 333 11.70 6.56 4.06
CA TYR A 333 13.09 6.13 4.23
C TYR A 333 14.08 7.13 3.62
N ALA A 334 13.83 7.62 2.40
CA ALA A 334 14.65 8.63 1.75
C ALA A 334 14.73 9.91 2.59
N MET A 335 13.58 10.46 2.97
CA MET A 335 13.51 11.67 3.80
C MET A 335 14.19 11.50 5.15
N SER A 336 13.99 10.36 5.82
CA SER A 336 14.55 10.13 7.16
C SER A 336 16.06 9.88 7.15
N ASN A 337 16.62 9.25 6.11
CA ASN A 337 18.03 8.85 6.11
C ASN A 337 18.91 9.83 5.32
N TYR A 338 18.37 10.50 4.30
CA TYR A 338 19.12 11.37 3.38
C TYR A 338 18.82 12.85 3.58
N SER A 339 18.16 13.25 4.68
CA SER A 339 18.03 14.65 5.05
C SER A 339 19.31 15.18 5.72
N SER A 340 19.62 16.45 5.48
CA SER A 340 20.70 17.14 6.19
C SER A 340 20.43 17.10 7.71
N PRO A 341 21.42 16.72 8.54
CA PRO A 341 21.24 16.76 9.99
C PRO A 341 20.95 18.19 10.44
N PHE A 342 19.94 18.37 11.29
CA PHE A 342 19.66 19.66 11.97
C PHE A 342 20.82 20.13 12.88
N TYR A 343 21.79 19.26 13.16
CA TYR A 343 22.95 19.54 14.00
C TYR A 343 24.25 19.16 13.30
N THR A 344 24.67 19.96 12.32
CA THR A 344 26.10 20.03 11.97
C THR A 344 26.72 21.16 12.78
N PRO A 345 27.55 20.90 13.81
CA PRO A 345 28.44 21.94 14.29
C PRO A 345 29.29 22.39 13.10
N ALA A 346 29.48 23.71 12.96
CA ALA A 346 30.27 24.30 11.90
C ALA A 346 31.54 23.48 11.65
N ILE A 347 31.62 22.86 10.47
CA ILE A 347 32.76 22.09 10.00
C ILE A 347 33.87 23.10 9.70
N SER A 348 34.57 23.54 10.74
CA SER A 348 35.76 24.38 10.64
C SER A 348 37.02 23.65 11.12
N SER A 349 36.96 22.34 11.40
CA SER A 349 38.15 21.59 11.85
C SER A 349 38.32 20.16 11.32
N MET A 350 37.58 19.71 10.30
CA MET A 350 37.83 18.40 9.69
C MET A 350 38.61 18.51 8.39
N ASN A 351 39.65 17.67 8.28
CA ASN A 351 40.57 17.58 7.15
C ASN A 351 39.84 17.43 5.81
N SER A 352 40.38 18.08 4.77
CA SER A 352 39.85 18.19 3.42
C SER A 352 39.53 16.86 2.72
N ASP A 353 40.15 15.75 3.15
CA ASP A 353 39.91 14.42 2.58
C ASP A 353 38.56 13.80 3.01
N SER A 354 38.00 14.22 4.15
CA SER A 354 36.65 13.79 4.58
C SER A 354 35.51 14.56 3.88
N LEU A 355 35.79 15.74 3.32
CA LEU A 355 34.80 16.56 2.61
C LEU A 355 34.49 16.03 1.19
N LEU A 356 35.43 15.29 0.60
CA LEU A 356 35.23 14.62 -0.69
C LEU A 356 34.28 13.41 -0.59
N SER A 357 34.10 12.83 0.61
CA SER A 357 33.10 11.77 0.83
C SER A 357 31.69 12.34 1.05
N SER A 358 31.55 13.57 1.55
CA SER A 358 30.25 14.23 1.77
C SER A 358 29.62 14.81 0.49
N THR A 359 30.37 14.86 -0.61
CA THR A 359 29.90 15.40 -1.91
C THR A 359 29.23 14.34 -2.81
N LYS A 360 29.25 13.06 -2.42
CA LYS A 360 28.61 11.97 -3.20
C LYS A 360 27.15 11.72 -2.87
N ARG A 361 26.60 12.26 -1.79
CA ARG A 361 25.27 11.90 -1.29
C ARG A 361 24.25 13.00 -1.55
N ALA A 362 23.12 12.67 -2.16
CA ALA A 362 22.00 13.59 -2.34
C ALA A 362 21.37 13.95 -0.98
N ASN A 363 20.97 15.22 -0.82
CA ASN A 363 20.20 15.70 0.32
C ASN A 363 18.72 15.74 -0.09
N ILE A 364 17.86 15.02 0.65
CA ILE A 364 16.43 14.89 0.35
C ILE A 364 15.61 15.64 1.39
N GLN A 365 14.90 16.66 0.94
CA GLN A 365 13.90 17.39 1.71
C GLN A 365 12.51 17.18 1.14
N ARG A 366 12.34 17.19 -0.19
CA ARG A 366 11.06 17.07 -0.88
C ARG A 366 10.98 15.79 -1.71
N VAL A 367 9.95 14.99 -1.49
CA VAL A 367 9.70 13.77 -2.28
C VAL A 367 8.35 13.86 -2.97
N ALA A 368 8.32 13.56 -4.26
CA ALA A 368 7.09 13.41 -5.02
C ALA A 368 6.80 11.94 -5.29
N ILE A 369 5.56 11.50 -5.07
CA ILE A 369 5.05 10.19 -5.46
C ILE A 369 4.03 10.41 -6.59
N VAL A 370 4.30 9.82 -7.75
CA VAL A 370 3.39 9.87 -8.90
C VAL A 370 2.90 8.46 -9.20
N ASP A 371 1.59 8.30 -9.21
CA ASP A 371 0.90 7.03 -9.44
C ASP A 371 0.16 7.06 -10.78
N PHE A 372 0.57 6.17 -11.69
CA PHE A 372 -0.11 5.95 -12.96
C PHE A 372 -0.72 4.55 -13.07
N ASP A 373 -0.71 3.76 -11.98
CA ASP A 373 -1.59 2.60 -11.90
C ASP A 373 -3.02 3.05 -12.17
N ILE A 374 -3.78 2.23 -12.88
CA ILE A 374 -5.11 2.65 -13.33
C ILE A 374 -6.10 2.75 -12.16
N HIS A 375 -5.81 2.08 -11.04
CA HIS A 375 -6.56 2.20 -9.81
C HIS A 375 -6.01 3.34 -8.95
N HIS A 376 -6.90 4.01 -8.23
CA HIS A 376 -6.48 5.08 -7.33
C HIS A 376 -5.59 4.51 -6.21
N GLY A 377 -4.40 5.08 -6.03
CA GLY A 377 -3.49 4.80 -4.92
C GLY A 377 -3.99 5.32 -3.57
N ASN A 378 -5.21 4.93 -3.18
CA ASN A 378 -5.89 5.34 -1.95
C ASN A 378 -5.08 5.07 -0.68
N GLY A 379 -4.34 3.97 -0.62
CA GLY A 379 -3.40 3.68 0.47
C GLY A 379 -2.32 4.75 0.61
N THR A 380 -1.69 5.08 -0.51
CA THR A 380 -0.63 6.09 -0.60
C THR A 380 -1.16 7.47 -0.22
N GLU A 381 -2.32 7.84 -0.74
CA GLU A 381 -2.99 9.10 -0.39
C GLU A 381 -3.28 9.19 1.12
N GLU A 382 -3.81 8.12 1.71
CA GLU A 382 -4.16 8.09 3.13
C GLU A 382 -2.93 8.18 4.05
N VAL A 383 -1.83 7.55 3.66
CA VAL A 383 -0.54 7.72 4.37
C VAL A 383 -0.12 9.19 4.38
N ILE A 384 -0.32 9.89 3.27
CA ILE A 384 0.11 11.29 3.11
C ILE A 384 -0.85 12.24 3.82
N ARG A 385 -2.15 11.95 3.84
CA ARG A 385 -3.11 12.66 4.70
C ARG A 385 -2.76 12.57 6.18
N ASN A 386 -2.24 11.42 6.61
CA ASN A 386 -1.79 11.21 7.99
C ASN A 386 -0.58 12.08 8.39
N LEU A 387 0.10 12.76 7.45
CA LEU A 387 1.11 13.77 7.76
C LEU A 387 0.49 15.05 8.34
N ILE A 388 -0.83 15.24 8.21
CA ILE A 388 -1.59 16.34 8.79
C ILE A 388 -2.45 15.77 9.92
N PRO A 389 -2.47 16.37 11.12
CA PRO A 389 -3.41 15.97 12.16
C PRO A 389 -4.85 16.12 11.67
N HIS A 390 -5.59 15.01 11.60
CA HIS A 390 -6.98 15.03 11.16
C HIS A 390 -7.80 13.96 11.90
N LYS A 391 -9.13 14.03 11.78
CA LYS A 391 -10.02 13.00 12.30
C LYS A 391 -10.28 11.96 11.22
N GLN A 392 -10.05 10.70 11.56
CA GLN A 392 -10.34 9.55 10.73
C GLN A 392 -11.58 8.84 11.27
N ASN A 393 -12.46 8.38 10.38
CA ASN A 393 -13.58 7.53 10.74
C ASN A 393 -13.12 6.07 10.56
N TYR A 394 -13.40 5.21 11.54
CA TYR A 394 -13.20 3.78 11.33
C TYR A 394 -14.44 3.19 10.65
N PRO A 395 -14.28 2.41 9.57
CA PRO A 395 -15.36 1.70 8.93
C PRO A 395 -16.01 0.72 9.91
N LEU A 396 -17.21 1.03 10.38
CA LEU A 396 -18.03 0.13 11.18
C LEU A 396 -19.28 -0.28 10.40
N PRO A 397 -19.87 -1.47 10.70
CA PRO A 397 -21.14 -1.86 10.10
C PRO A 397 -22.19 -0.75 10.26
N PRO A 398 -23.10 -0.54 9.29
CA PRO A 398 -24.09 0.56 9.32
C PRO A 398 -24.96 0.60 10.59
N SER A 399 -25.08 -0.51 11.30
CA SER A 399 -25.78 -0.62 12.59
C SER A 399 -25.02 -0.03 13.78
N TRP A 400 -23.75 0.37 13.62
CA TRP A 400 -22.89 0.87 14.69
C TRP A 400 -22.62 2.36 14.49
N ALA A 401 -22.51 3.10 15.59
CA ALA A 401 -22.12 4.51 15.52
C ALA A 401 -20.68 4.61 14.97
N PRO A 402 -20.40 5.51 14.02
CA PRO A 402 -19.04 5.68 13.49
C PRO A 402 -18.08 6.05 14.62
N VAL A 403 -16.95 5.34 14.71
CA VAL A 403 -15.89 5.66 15.67
C VAL A 403 -14.94 6.63 14.99
N GLN A 404 -14.79 7.81 15.58
CA GLN A 404 -13.83 8.80 15.14
C GLN A 404 -12.61 8.78 16.05
N PHE A 405 -11.42 8.80 15.47
CA PHE A 405 -10.18 8.98 16.22
C PHE A 405 -9.30 10.01 15.51
N SER A 406 -8.44 10.68 16.27
CA SER A 406 -7.43 11.57 15.70
C SER A 406 -6.28 10.74 15.14
N SER A 407 -5.93 11.00 13.89
CA SER A 407 -4.79 10.39 13.21
C SER A 407 -3.74 11.46 12.90
N TYR A 408 -2.50 11.17 13.24
CA TYR A 408 -1.34 12.01 12.93
C TYR A 408 -0.07 11.17 13.00
N LYS A 409 0.71 11.17 11.92
CA LYS A 409 1.91 10.34 11.78
C LYS A 409 2.91 11.01 10.83
N PRO A 410 3.63 12.05 11.29
CA PRO A 410 4.69 12.66 10.51
C PRO A 410 5.84 11.64 10.31
N TRP A 411 6.54 11.75 9.18
CA TRP A 411 7.72 10.94 8.87
C TRP A 411 8.98 11.52 9.52
N ARG A 412 9.06 12.85 9.62
CA ARG A 412 10.17 13.59 10.22
C ARG A 412 9.66 14.63 11.21
N ASP A 413 8.86 15.58 10.74
CA ASP A 413 8.47 16.78 11.48
C ASP A 413 7.17 17.40 10.93
N GLU A 414 6.72 18.49 11.55
CA GLU A 414 5.47 19.17 11.19
C GLU A 414 5.42 19.76 9.78
N ASN A 415 6.56 19.87 9.08
CA ASN A 415 6.64 20.40 7.72
C ASN A 415 6.51 19.32 6.63
N ASP A 416 6.39 18.04 7.01
CA ASP A 416 6.19 16.95 6.04
C ASP A 416 5.04 17.19 5.04
N PRO A 417 3.88 17.78 5.41
CA PRO A 417 2.81 18.09 4.45
C PRO A 417 3.25 19.02 3.30
N ASP A 418 4.20 19.92 3.54
CA ASP A 418 4.74 20.81 2.52
C ASP A 418 5.85 20.15 1.68
N ASN A 419 6.43 19.07 2.20
CA ASN A 419 7.59 18.37 1.66
C ASN A 419 7.25 17.04 0.96
N VAL A 420 5.98 16.63 0.96
CA VAL A 420 5.52 15.41 0.31
C VAL A 420 4.44 15.75 -0.71
N PHE A 421 4.68 15.38 -1.96
CA PHE A 421 3.71 15.52 -3.05
C PHE A 421 3.17 14.15 -3.46
N PHE A 422 1.88 14.09 -3.77
CA PHE A 422 1.23 12.92 -4.34
C PHE A 422 0.36 13.31 -5.50
N SER A 423 0.41 12.52 -6.56
CA SER A 423 -0.57 12.57 -7.63
C SER A 423 -0.92 11.18 -8.11
N SER A 424 -2.20 10.95 -8.37
CA SER A 424 -2.69 9.71 -8.97
C SER A 424 -3.52 10.01 -10.21
N ILE A 425 -3.20 9.32 -11.31
CA ILE A 425 -3.98 9.32 -12.55
C ILE A 425 -4.65 7.96 -12.68
N HIS A 426 -5.90 7.91 -12.25
CA HIS A 426 -6.67 6.68 -12.13
C HIS A 426 -8.01 6.84 -12.82
N LEU A 427 -8.70 5.73 -13.02
CA LEU A 427 -10.11 5.79 -13.40
C LEU A 427 -11.00 5.97 -12.19
N TYR A 428 -12.14 6.59 -12.47
CA TYR A 428 -13.15 6.84 -11.46
C TYR A 428 -14.53 6.74 -12.10
N ASP A 429 -15.44 6.02 -11.44
CA ASP A 429 -16.84 5.82 -11.85
C ASP A 429 -17.74 5.66 -10.62
N ASP A 430 -17.58 6.57 -9.64
CA ASP A 430 -18.26 6.52 -8.34
C ASP A 430 -18.11 5.13 -7.69
N ASP A 431 -19.22 4.50 -7.30
CA ASP A 431 -19.24 3.16 -6.70
C ASP A 431 -18.97 2.01 -7.69
N ASN A 432 -18.67 2.30 -8.96
CA ASN A 432 -18.57 1.28 -10.02
C ASN A 432 -17.15 0.93 -10.42
N PHE A 433 -16.15 1.64 -9.87
CA PHE A 433 -14.75 1.34 -10.12
C PHE A 433 -13.97 1.30 -8.81
N TYR A 434 -13.28 0.19 -8.58
CA TYR A 434 -12.44 0.03 -7.39
C TYR A 434 -11.29 1.06 -7.40
N PRO A 435 -10.95 1.71 -6.27
CA PRO A 435 -11.48 1.55 -4.92
C PRO A 435 -12.53 2.61 -4.52
N CYS A 436 -13.33 3.13 -5.46
CA CYS A 436 -14.36 4.15 -5.20
C CYS A 436 -13.81 5.42 -4.53
N SER A 437 -12.61 5.83 -4.90
CA SER A 437 -11.94 7.01 -4.32
C SER A 437 -11.10 7.73 -5.38
N GLY A 438 -10.55 8.89 -5.01
CA GLY A 438 -9.73 9.71 -5.90
C GLY A 438 -10.45 10.89 -6.56
N MET A 439 -11.73 11.11 -6.26
CA MET A 439 -12.39 12.41 -6.51
C MET A 439 -11.93 13.55 -5.58
N GLY A 440 -10.92 14.31 -6.00
CA GLY A 440 -10.51 15.52 -5.27
C GLY A 440 -9.95 15.23 -3.87
N PRO A 441 -9.77 16.26 -3.02
CA PRO A 441 -9.27 16.05 -1.67
C PRO A 441 -10.38 15.45 -0.80
N HIS A 442 -10.43 14.12 -0.72
CA HIS A 442 -11.23 13.42 0.30
C HIS A 442 -10.72 13.73 1.71
N GLY A 443 -11.63 13.63 2.67
CA GLY A 443 -11.38 13.93 4.07
C GLY A 443 -12.50 14.78 4.63
N CYS A 444 -13.21 14.30 5.64
CA CYS A 444 -14.30 15.05 6.29
C CYS A 444 -13.80 16.25 7.13
N SER A 445 -12.52 16.58 7.06
CA SER A 445 -11.87 17.53 7.95
C SER A 445 -11.36 18.75 7.14
N PRO A 446 -11.75 19.99 7.53
CA PRO A 446 -11.30 21.22 6.86
C PRO A 446 -9.77 21.39 6.78
N GLU A 447 -9.03 20.65 7.61
CA GLU A 447 -7.57 20.62 7.62
C GLU A 447 -6.99 19.95 6.37
N LEU A 448 -7.69 18.96 5.80
CA LEU A 448 -7.26 18.23 4.61
C LEU A 448 -7.63 18.94 3.30
N GLU A 449 -8.70 19.74 3.28
CA GLU A 449 -9.12 20.53 2.12
C GLU A 449 -8.06 21.55 1.66
N LYS A 450 -7.13 21.91 2.55
CA LYS A 450 -6.04 22.84 2.27
C LYS A 450 -4.78 22.18 1.73
N SER A 451 -4.74 20.84 1.63
CA SER A 451 -3.58 20.11 1.13
C SER A 451 -3.37 20.40 -0.36
N LYS A 452 -2.38 21.25 -0.67
CA LYS A 452 -2.06 21.66 -2.04
C LYS A 452 -1.22 20.62 -2.80
N ASN A 453 -0.66 19.67 -2.07
CA ASN A 453 0.33 18.71 -2.57
C ASN A 453 -0.28 17.35 -2.92
N ILE A 454 -1.61 17.20 -2.85
CA ILE A 454 -2.36 16.03 -3.33
C ILE A 454 -3.10 16.42 -4.61
N VAL A 455 -2.78 15.76 -5.72
CA VAL A 455 -3.34 16.06 -7.05
C VAL A 455 -3.94 14.81 -7.67
N ASN A 456 -5.25 14.64 -7.50
CA ASN A 456 -5.98 13.55 -8.15
C ASN A 456 -6.47 13.92 -9.55
N LEU A 457 -6.27 12.99 -10.48
CA LEU A 457 -6.54 13.16 -11.91
C LEU A 457 -7.50 12.07 -12.42
N PRO A 458 -8.76 12.05 -11.95
CA PRO A 458 -9.71 11.02 -12.32
C PRO A 458 -9.99 11.04 -13.82
N LEU A 459 -9.92 9.85 -14.41
CA LEU A 459 -10.26 9.55 -15.78
C LEU A 459 -11.68 8.97 -15.81
N LYS A 460 -12.45 9.31 -16.84
CA LYS A 460 -13.76 8.71 -17.05
C LYS A 460 -13.62 7.33 -17.67
N VAL A 461 -14.43 6.38 -17.20
CA VAL A 461 -14.57 5.08 -17.84
C VAL A 461 -15.13 5.25 -19.26
N LEU A 462 -14.43 4.71 -20.24
CA LEU A 462 -14.84 4.71 -21.66
C LEU A 462 -15.23 3.31 -22.12
N GLY A 463 -16.27 3.23 -22.95
CA GLY A 463 -16.73 1.99 -23.58
C GLY A 463 -17.60 1.10 -22.67
N PRO A 464 -17.91 -0.13 -23.12
CA PRO A 464 -18.74 -1.07 -22.35
C PRO A 464 -18.11 -1.42 -21.00
N LYS A 465 -18.92 -1.56 -19.95
CA LYS A 465 -18.40 -1.87 -18.60
C LYS A 465 -17.87 -3.30 -18.49
N TYR A 466 -18.46 -4.25 -19.22
CA TYR A 466 -18.14 -5.68 -19.08
C TYR A 466 -17.17 -6.20 -20.14
N LEU A 467 -16.27 -7.10 -19.73
CA LEU A 467 -15.31 -7.76 -20.62
C LEU A 467 -16.00 -8.46 -21.81
N ASP A 468 -17.11 -9.19 -21.57
CA ASP A 468 -17.83 -9.90 -22.63
C ASP A 468 -18.37 -8.96 -23.73
N GLU A 469 -18.72 -7.72 -23.36
CA GLU A 469 -19.15 -6.69 -24.31
C GLU A 469 -17.97 -6.02 -25.00
N ARG A 470 -16.87 -5.80 -24.26
CA ARG A 470 -15.62 -5.28 -24.83
C ARG A 470 -15.00 -6.22 -25.85
N LEU A 471 -15.08 -7.53 -25.63
CA LEU A 471 -14.62 -8.54 -26.58
C LEU A 471 -15.41 -8.51 -27.89
N LYS A 472 -16.67 -8.06 -27.86
CA LYS A 472 -17.52 -7.89 -29.06
C LYS A 472 -17.22 -6.59 -29.82
N LEU A 473 -16.42 -5.68 -29.28
CA LEU A 473 -16.08 -4.44 -29.97
C LEU A 473 -15.29 -4.70 -31.25
N THR A 474 -15.69 -4.03 -32.32
CA THR A 474 -14.94 -4.01 -33.58
C THR A 474 -13.57 -3.36 -33.36
N SER A 475 -12.57 -3.73 -34.16
CA SER A 475 -11.23 -3.13 -34.10
C SER A 475 -11.24 -1.61 -34.30
N LYS A 476 -12.20 -1.10 -35.10
CA LYS A 476 -12.41 0.35 -35.29
C LYS A 476 -12.92 1.02 -34.02
N ALA A 477 -13.87 0.41 -33.31
CA ALA A 477 -14.40 0.93 -32.06
C ALA A 477 -13.33 0.92 -30.95
N LYS A 478 -12.56 -0.17 -30.82
CA LYS A 478 -11.45 -0.25 -29.85
C LYS A 478 -10.43 0.86 -30.08
N ARG A 479 -9.99 1.06 -31.33
CA ARG A 479 -9.04 2.12 -31.68
C ARG A 479 -9.56 3.52 -31.32
N SER A 480 -10.84 3.80 -31.59
CA SER A 480 -11.46 5.08 -31.24
C SER A 480 -11.50 5.32 -29.73
N LEU A 481 -11.79 4.29 -28.93
CA LEU A 481 -11.77 4.39 -27.47
C LEU A 481 -10.35 4.58 -26.92
N MET A 482 -9.36 3.87 -27.47
CA MET A 482 -7.94 4.08 -27.14
C MET A 482 -7.49 5.50 -27.43
N GLU A 483 -7.82 6.05 -28.61
CA GLU A 483 -7.45 7.42 -28.97
C GLU A 483 -8.08 8.45 -28.02
N GLN A 484 -9.34 8.27 -27.63
CA GLN A 484 -10.01 9.13 -26.65
C GLN A 484 -9.40 9.02 -25.24
N SER A 485 -9.08 7.79 -24.81
CA SER A 485 -8.46 7.51 -23.52
C SER A 485 -7.06 8.14 -23.45
N SER A 486 -6.21 7.84 -24.43
CA SER A 486 -4.87 8.42 -24.57
C SER A 486 -4.91 9.95 -24.58
N LYS A 487 -5.79 10.55 -25.39
CA LYS A 487 -5.94 12.02 -25.43
C LYS A 487 -6.31 12.61 -24.06
N THR A 488 -7.23 11.98 -23.33
CA THR A 488 -7.66 12.45 -22.00
C THR A 488 -6.54 12.29 -20.97
N PHE A 489 -5.88 11.13 -20.97
CA PHE A 489 -4.72 10.84 -20.13
C PHE A 489 -3.60 11.85 -20.31
N ARG A 490 -3.13 12.03 -21.56
CA ARG A 490 -2.07 12.99 -21.90
C ARG A 490 -2.45 14.43 -21.57
N ASN A 491 -3.71 14.82 -21.82
CA ASN A 491 -4.18 16.15 -21.44
C ASN A 491 -4.14 16.39 -19.92
N ASN A 492 -4.57 15.42 -19.11
CA ASN A 492 -4.50 15.53 -17.65
C ASN A 492 -3.05 15.62 -17.17
N VAL A 493 -2.15 14.79 -17.73
CA VAL A 493 -0.72 14.83 -17.42
C VAL A 493 -0.12 16.21 -17.75
N THR A 494 -0.24 16.66 -19.00
CA THR A 494 0.41 17.91 -19.45
C THR A 494 -0.18 19.15 -18.80
N LYS A 495 -1.49 19.19 -18.55
CA LYS A 495 -2.16 20.40 -18.03
C LYS A 495 -2.19 20.48 -16.51
N LYS A 496 -2.06 19.36 -15.80
CA LYS A 496 -2.23 19.31 -14.33
C LYS A 496 -1.03 18.69 -13.63
N LEU A 497 -0.66 17.45 -13.96
CA LEU A 497 0.45 16.75 -13.28
C LEU A 497 1.77 17.49 -13.45
N ILE A 498 2.21 17.70 -14.70
CA ILE A 498 3.54 18.26 -14.98
C ILE A 498 3.71 19.65 -14.36
N PRO A 499 2.77 20.62 -14.54
CA PRO A 499 2.90 21.92 -13.88
C PRO A 499 2.94 21.85 -12.35
N ALA A 500 2.15 20.95 -11.73
CA ALA A 500 2.13 20.79 -10.28
C ALA A 500 3.45 20.19 -9.76
N LEU A 501 3.95 19.17 -10.44
CA LEU A 501 5.20 18.49 -10.11
C LEU A 501 6.42 19.41 -10.29
N THR A 502 6.50 20.15 -11.40
CA THR A 502 7.56 21.15 -11.62
C THR A 502 7.49 22.27 -10.57
N LYS A 503 6.29 22.73 -10.21
CA LYS A 503 6.15 23.76 -9.16
C LYS A 503 6.60 23.26 -7.78
N PHE A 504 6.40 21.98 -7.48
CA PHE A 504 6.79 21.38 -6.22
C PHE A 504 8.32 21.24 -6.06
N GLN A 505 9.07 21.17 -7.16
CA GLN A 505 10.54 21.06 -7.17
C GLN A 505 11.04 19.86 -6.34
N PRO A 506 10.67 18.61 -6.67
CA PRO A 506 11.06 17.44 -5.89
C PRO A 506 12.58 17.22 -5.91
N ASP A 507 13.14 16.66 -4.83
CA ASP A 507 14.53 16.19 -4.76
C ASP A 507 14.67 14.71 -5.17
N LEU A 508 13.54 13.98 -5.17
CA LEU A 508 13.39 12.58 -5.59
C LEU A 508 11.95 12.35 -6.08
N ILE A 509 11.79 11.61 -7.17
CA ILE A 509 10.48 11.16 -7.67
C ILE A 509 10.36 9.64 -7.49
N MET A 510 9.34 9.22 -6.74
CA MET A 510 8.89 7.84 -6.63
C MET A 510 7.76 7.60 -7.62
N LEU A 511 7.81 6.52 -8.40
CA LEU A 511 6.72 6.15 -9.32
C LEU A 511 6.05 4.86 -8.88
N SER A 512 4.75 4.92 -8.59
CA SER A 512 3.88 3.75 -8.51
C SER A 512 3.55 3.32 -9.94
N ALA A 513 4.28 2.31 -10.42
CA ALA A 513 4.30 1.92 -11.82
C ALA A 513 3.41 0.70 -12.08
N GLY A 514 2.11 0.93 -12.19
CA GLY A 514 1.11 -0.06 -12.58
C GLY A 514 0.84 -0.09 -14.08
N PHE A 515 0.67 -1.29 -14.65
CA PHE A 515 0.47 -1.49 -16.10
C PHE A 515 -0.91 -2.07 -16.46
N ASP A 516 -1.85 -2.08 -15.52
CA ASP A 516 -3.21 -2.63 -15.68
C ASP A 516 -4.20 -1.72 -16.41
N GLY A 517 -3.81 -0.48 -16.73
CA GLY A 517 -4.54 0.39 -17.66
C GLY A 517 -4.32 0.05 -19.15
N HIS A 518 -3.45 -0.91 -19.45
CA HIS A 518 -3.08 -1.30 -20.80
C HIS A 518 -4.26 -1.94 -21.56
N ALA A 519 -4.34 -1.69 -22.87
CA ALA A 519 -5.39 -2.16 -23.77
C ALA A 519 -5.64 -3.67 -23.78
N ASP A 520 -4.59 -4.44 -23.51
CA ASP A 520 -4.64 -5.90 -23.44
C ASP A 520 -4.84 -6.42 -22.00
N ASP A 521 -4.82 -5.56 -20.97
CA ASP A 521 -5.14 -5.97 -19.60
C ASP A 521 -6.67 -6.04 -19.40
N PHE A 522 -7.11 -6.37 -18.18
CA PHE A 522 -8.52 -6.54 -17.86
C PHE A 522 -9.34 -5.31 -18.18
N TYR A 523 -8.73 -4.12 -18.11
CA TYR A 523 -9.45 -2.88 -18.19
C TYR A 523 -8.66 -1.77 -18.87
N TYR A 524 -9.36 -1.08 -19.77
CA TYR A 524 -9.00 0.24 -20.32
C TYR A 524 -7.95 0.19 -21.41
N PHE A 525 -7.62 1.36 -21.96
CA PHE A 525 -7.21 1.47 -23.35
C PHE A 525 -5.97 2.37 -23.51
N LEU A 526 -5.06 2.34 -22.53
CA LEU A 526 -3.72 2.91 -22.68
C LEU A 526 -2.85 1.97 -23.52
N SER A 527 -1.95 2.56 -24.29
CA SER A 527 -0.97 1.83 -25.11
C SER A 527 0.41 1.87 -24.47
N GLU A 528 1.33 1.02 -24.94
CA GLU A 528 2.74 1.08 -24.54
C GLU A 528 3.36 2.45 -24.81
N ASP A 529 2.93 3.12 -25.89
CA ASP A 529 3.35 4.47 -26.24
C ASP A 529 2.89 5.53 -25.21
N ASP A 530 1.76 5.31 -24.53
CA ASP A 530 1.31 6.21 -23.46
C ASP A 530 2.17 6.08 -22.20
N TYR A 531 2.56 4.85 -21.84
CA TYR A 531 3.48 4.59 -20.73
C TYR A 531 4.89 5.12 -21.01
N GLY A 532 5.39 4.94 -22.23
CA GLY A 532 6.65 5.56 -22.67
C GLY A 532 6.58 7.09 -22.59
N TRP A 533 5.51 7.67 -23.13
CA TRP A 533 5.32 9.12 -23.14
C TRP A 533 5.23 9.73 -21.73
N ILE A 534 4.45 9.17 -20.80
CA ILE A 534 4.38 9.71 -19.43
C ILE A 534 5.72 9.60 -18.70
N THR A 535 6.45 8.49 -18.93
CA THR A 535 7.79 8.30 -18.36
C THR A 535 8.75 9.37 -18.88
N ASP A 536 8.71 9.72 -20.17
CA ASP A 536 9.51 10.81 -20.74
C ASP A 536 9.15 12.16 -20.13
N GLN A 537 7.86 12.45 -19.94
CA GLN A 537 7.42 13.71 -19.31
C GLN A 537 7.92 13.84 -17.87
N ILE A 538 7.81 12.77 -17.08
CA ILE A 538 8.28 12.79 -15.68
C ILE A 538 9.80 12.84 -15.62
N THR A 539 10.50 12.13 -16.52
CA THR A 539 11.96 12.16 -16.62
C THR A 539 12.48 13.56 -16.94
N ALA A 540 11.80 14.29 -17.83
CA ALA A 540 12.14 15.68 -18.10
C ALA A 540 12.03 16.57 -16.84
N VAL A 541 11.00 16.38 -16.01
CA VAL A 541 10.87 17.11 -14.74
C VAL A 541 11.96 16.68 -13.75
N ALA A 542 12.28 15.39 -13.69
CA ALA A 542 13.33 14.88 -12.82
C ALA A 542 14.72 15.41 -13.22
N ASP A 543 15.02 15.47 -14.51
CA ASP A 543 16.28 16.03 -15.02
C ASP A 543 16.42 17.52 -14.67
N GLU A 544 15.31 18.27 -14.64
CA GLU A 544 15.29 19.69 -14.23
C GLU A 544 15.37 19.89 -12.71
N CYS A 545 14.64 19.10 -11.92
CA CYS A 545 14.45 19.35 -10.48
C CYS A 545 15.40 18.55 -9.58
N CYS A 546 15.78 17.33 -9.99
CA CYS A 546 16.48 16.38 -9.14
C CYS A 546 17.53 15.52 -9.86
N ASP A 547 18.20 16.07 -10.89
CA ASP A 547 19.28 15.40 -11.63
C ASP A 547 18.89 14.01 -12.17
N GLY A 548 17.60 13.81 -12.48
CA GLY A 548 17.05 12.57 -13.00
C GLY A 548 16.84 11.46 -11.96
N ARG A 549 16.86 11.78 -10.65
CA ARG A 549 16.62 10.83 -9.56
C ARG A 549 15.16 10.35 -9.55
N ILE A 550 14.97 9.13 -10.08
CA ILE A 550 13.67 8.44 -10.11
C ILE A 550 13.84 7.03 -9.56
N VAL A 551 12.88 6.59 -8.73
CA VAL A 551 12.72 5.19 -8.35
C VAL A 551 11.31 4.74 -8.71
N SER A 552 11.19 3.89 -9.71
CA SER A 552 9.93 3.30 -10.15
C SER A 552 9.71 1.93 -9.50
N VAL A 553 8.52 1.69 -8.97
CA VAL A 553 8.16 0.47 -8.23
C VAL A 553 6.97 -0.19 -8.91
N LEU A 554 7.10 -1.47 -9.28
CA LEU A 554 6.03 -2.21 -9.92
C LEU A 554 4.79 -2.34 -9.00
N GLU A 555 3.62 -1.94 -9.48
CA GLU A 555 2.32 -2.07 -8.80
C GLU A 555 1.44 -3.12 -9.51
N GLY A 556 0.34 -2.72 -10.16
CA GLY A 556 -0.56 -3.57 -10.93
C GLY A 556 -0.04 -3.98 -12.32
N GLY A 557 -0.91 -4.58 -13.13
CA GLY A 557 -0.61 -5.12 -14.47
C GLY A 557 -0.51 -6.64 -14.45
N TYR A 558 -1.48 -7.30 -15.07
CA TYR A 558 -1.79 -8.72 -14.85
C TYR A 558 -1.78 -9.54 -16.13
N ASN A 559 -1.79 -8.90 -17.31
CA ASN A 559 -1.62 -9.64 -18.55
C ASN A 559 -0.16 -10.00 -18.80
N VAL A 560 0.15 -11.29 -18.62
CA VAL A 560 1.48 -11.88 -18.82
C VAL A 560 1.67 -12.55 -20.19
N VAL A 561 0.66 -12.53 -21.07
CA VAL A 561 0.69 -13.17 -22.39
C VAL A 561 0.56 -12.10 -23.49
N PRO A 562 1.58 -11.90 -24.34
CA PRO A 562 1.47 -10.95 -25.45
C PRO A 562 0.31 -11.31 -26.38
N SER A 563 -0.47 -10.33 -26.82
CA SER A 563 -1.66 -10.52 -27.67
C SER A 563 -1.41 -11.35 -28.94
N LYS A 564 -0.20 -11.29 -29.51
CA LYS A 564 0.22 -12.09 -30.68
C LYS A 564 0.30 -13.60 -30.43
N PHE A 565 0.41 -14.02 -29.16
CA PHE A 565 0.55 -15.42 -28.76
C PHE A 565 -0.64 -15.95 -27.94
N GLN A 566 -1.68 -15.12 -27.74
CA GLN A 566 -2.93 -15.58 -27.13
C GLN A 566 -3.62 -16.56 -28.09
N ARG A 567 -3.47 -17.87 -27.83
CA ARG A 567 -4.30 -18.88 -28.50
C ARG A 567 -5.76 -18.69 -28.06
N PRO A 568 -6.75 -18.85 -28.94
CA PRO A 568 -8.15 -18.88 -28.52
C PRO A 568 -8.31 -20.00 -27.50
N GLN A 569 -8.57 -19.62 -26.25
CA GLN A 569 -8.80 -20.59 -25.17
C GLN A 569 -10.00 -21.46 -25.55
N PRO A 570 -9.91 -22.80 -25.46
CA PRO A 570 -11.10 -23.63 -25.48
C PRO A 570 -12.01 -23.16 -24.34
N LYS A 571 -13.33 -23.08 -24.59
CA LYS A 571 -14.34 -22.63 -23.62
C LYS A 571 -14.17 -23.38 -22.29
N SER A 572 -13.42 -22.82 -21.35
CA SER A 572 -13.23 -23.42 -20.04
C SER A 572 -14.51 -23.25 -19.23
N ARG A 573 -14.79 -24.22 -18.35
CA ARG A 573 -15.98 -24.26 -17.51
C ARG A 573 -16.08 -22.95 -16.70
N LYS A 574 -17.24 -22.29 -16.84
CA LYS A 574 -17.88 -21.14 -16.16
C LYS A 574 -17.37 -20.54 -14.80
N ASN A 575 -16.24 -20.92 -14.21
CA ASN A 575 -15.93 -20.59 -12.81
C ASN A 575 -14.66 -19.74 -12.56
N ALA A 576 -14.00 -19.20 -13.58
CA ALA A 576 -12.88 -18.26 -13.38
C ALA A 576 -13.31 -16.84 -13.80
N THR A 577 -14.09 -16.16 -12.96
CA THR A 577 -14.19 -14.69 -12.99
C THR A 577 -13.01 -14.13 -12.23
N SER A 578 -12.28 -13.14 -12.77
CA SER A 578 -11.24 -12.45 -12.00
C SER A 578 -11.83 -11.89 -10.69
N ASN A 579 -11.05 -11.78 -9.62
CA ASN A 579 -11.58 -11.35 -8.32
C ASN A 579 -12.14 -9.91 -8.38
N PHE A 580 -11.58 -9.04 -9.22
CA PHE A 580 -12.20 -7.75 -9.55
C PHE A 580 -13.51 -7.88 -10.33
N HIS A 581 -13.64 -8.89 -11.20
CA HIS A 581 -14.91 -9.20 -11.87
C HIS A 581 -15.96 -9.83 -10.94
N HIS A 582 -15.59 -10.47 -9.82
CA HIS A 582 -16.57 -10.94 -8.84
C HIS A 582 -17.20 -9.76 -8.08
N ALA A 583 -16.38 -8.79 -7.68
CA ALA A 583 -16.84 -7.49 -7.19
C ALA A 583 -17.70 -6.80 -8.28
N ALA A 584 -17.18 -6.57 -9.49
CA ALA A 584 -17.92 -5.92 -10.58
C ALA A 584 -19.19 -6.67 -11.06
N LYS A 585 -19.27 -8.01 -10.95
CA LYS A 585 -20.50 -8.80 -11.23
C LYS A 585 -21.53 -8.68 -10.12
N MET A 586 -21.11 -8.55 -8.87
CA MET A 586 -22.01 -8.24 -7.75
C MET A 586 -22.59 -6.82 -7.91
N HIS A 587 -21.89 -5.92 -8.60
CA HIS A 587 -22.19 -4.49 -8.68
C HIS A 587 -23.24 -4.05 -9.71
N ASN A 588 -23.73 -4.92 -10.59
CA ASN A 588 -24.71 -4.52 -11.63
C ASN A 588 -25.95 -5.43 -11.71
N ARG A 589 -26.42 -5.96 -10.58
CA ARG A 589 -27.87 -6.25 -10.52
C ARG A 589 -28.57 -4.91 -10.29
N PRO A 590 -29.59 -4.55 -11.09
CA PRO A 590 -30.49 -3.48 -10.69
C PRO A 590 -31.02 -3.82 -9.30
N VAL A 591 -30.96 -2.86 -8.38
CA VAL A 591 -31.51 -3.01 -7.03
C VAL A 591 -33.05 -3.16 -7.05
N ASP A 592 -33.68 -2.98 -8.21
CA ASP A 592 -35.15 -2.95 -8.35
C ASP A 592 -35.77 -4.05 -9.25
N GLU A 593 -35.03 -5.07 -9.72
CA GLU A 593 -35.61 -6.12 -10.61
C GLU A 593 -35.57 -7.56 -10.07
N GLU A 594 -35.39 -7.77 -8.77
CA GLU A 594 -35.52 -9.10 -8.15
C GLU A 594 -36.80 -9.26 -7.30
N LEU A 595 -37.88 -8.57 -7.69
CA LEU A 595 -39.18 -8.66 -7.00
C LEU A 595 -40.35 -9.27 -7.81
N ASP A 596 -40.23 -9.62 -9.10
CA ASP A 596 -41.44 -10.08 -9.81
C ASP A 596 -41.33 -11.08 -10.99
N SER A 597 -40.27 -11.88 -11.13
CA SER A 597 -40.24 -12.86 -12.25
C SER A 597 -39.57 -14.22 -12.05
N ARG A 598 -39.36 -14.67 -10.81
CA ARG A 598 -38.85 -16.05 -10.56
C ARG A 598 -39.78 -16.95 -9.77
N ASN A 599 -41.08 -16.70 -9.83
CA ASN A 599 -42.06 -17.40 -9.01
C ASN A 599 -42.65 -18.70 -9.58
N GLU A 600 -42.10 -19.33 -10.63
CA GLU A 600 -42.72 -20.56 -11.17
C GLU A 600 -41.79 -21.73 -11.53
N ALA A 601 -40.48 -21.71 -11.24
CA ALA A 601 -39.64 -22.86 -11.62
C ALA A 601 -38.43 -23.10 -10.71
N ALA A 602 -38.67 -23.47 -9.43
CA ALA A 602 -37.74 -24.28 -8.63
C ALA A 602 -38.36 -24.70 -7.27
N MET A 603 -39.47 -25.46 -7.30
CA MET A 603 -39.81 -26.33 -6.17
C MET A 603 -38.96 -27.61 -6.28
N SER A 604 -37.74 -27.55 -5.77
CA SER A 604 -36.89 -28.72 -5.51
C SER A 604 -36.20 -28.52 -4.17
N GLU A 605 -36.32 -29.53 -3.30
CA GLU A 605 -35.94 -29.57 -1.88
C GLU A 605 -34.63 -28.83 -1.55
N ARG A 606 -34.72 -27.83 -0.66
CA ARG A 606 -33.54 -27.12 -0.11
C ARG A 606 -32.87 -28.01 0.94
N LYS A 607 -31.89 -28.83 0.53
CA LYS A 607 -31.11 -29.66 1.45
C LYS A 607 -30.20 -28.80 2.34
N ALA A 608 -30.27 -29.00 3.66
CA ALA A 608 -29.40 -28.33 4.62
C ALA A 608 -27.95 -28.87 4.57
N VAL A 609 -26.97 -27.98 4.72
CA VAL A 609 -25.54 -28.32 4.82
C VAL A 609 -25.02 -27.84 6.17
N ILE A 610 -24.90 -28.75 7.14
CA ILE A 610 -24.35 -28.45 8.47
C ILE A 610 -22.83 -28.30 8.38
N LYS A 611 -22.31 -27.18 8.89
CA LYS A 611 -20.88 -26.85 8.88
C LYS A 611 -20.23 -27.20 10.21
N ASN A 612 -20.91 -26.88 11.31
CA ASN A 612 -20.44 -27.16 12.65
C ASN A 612 -21.65 -27.28 13.58
N ALA A 613 -21.66 -28.23 14.49
CA ALA A 613 -22.74 -28.42 15.47
C ALA A 613 -22.19 -29.13 16.70
N ASP A 614 -22.64 -28.72 17.89
CA ASP A 614 -22.36 -29.42 19.15
C ASP A 614 -23.63 -29.99 19.83
N MET A 615 -24.81 -29.69 19.29
CA MET A 615 -26.12 -30.13 19.80
C MET A 615 -26.55 -31.52 19.31
N HIS A 616 -27.54 -32.15 19.97
CA HIS A 616 -28.07 -33.48 19.60
C HIS A 616 -28.74 -33.51 18.23
N GLU A 617 -28.68 -34.64 17.50
CA GLU A 617 -29.23 -34.79 16.14
C GLU A 617 -30.70 -34.39 16.03
N ASP A 618 -31.55 -34.75 16.99
CA ASP A 618 -32.97 -34.36 17.03
C ASP A 618 -33.14 -32.82 17.09
N MET A 619 -32.27 -32.14 17.84
CA MET A 619 -32.27 -30.68 17.96
C MET A 619 -31.69 -30.01 16.70
N GLN A 620 -30.71 -30.64 16.04
CA GLN A 620 -30.21 -30.17 14.74
C GLN A 620 -31.31 -30.22 13.68
N GLN A 621 -32.08 -31.31 13.63
CA GLN A 621 -33.19 -31.45 12.70
C GLN A 621 -34.27 -30.41 12.97
N ASP A 622 -34.62 -30.18 14.24
CA ASP A 622 -35.54 -29.10 14.62
C ASP A 622 -35.05 -27.71 14.19
N ALA A 623 -33.73 -27.46 14.25
CA ALA A 623 -33.15 -26.19 13.81
C ALA A 623 -33.29 -26.01 12.30
N VAL A 624 -33.05 -27.07 11.54
CA VAL A 624 -33.21 -27.10 10.08
C VAL A 624 -34.68 -26.93 9.69
N ASP A 625 -35.60 -27.61 10.36
CA ASP A 625 -37.04 -27.55 10.08
C ASP A 625 -37.60 -26.17 10.43
N CYS A 626 -37.22 -25.61 11.58
CA CYS A 626 -37.61 -24.28 12.00
C CYS A 626 -37.08 -23.20 11.02
N ALA A 627 -35.82 -23.33 10.59
CA ALA A 627 -35.24 -22.44 9.58
C ALA A 627 -35.94 -22.55 8.23
N SER A 628 -36.31 -23.76 7.81
CA SER A 628 -37.04 -23.98 6.56
C SER A 628 -38.40 -23.30 6.59
N GLN A 629 -39.15 -23.46 7.70
CA GLN A 629 -40.43 -22.77 7.90
C GLN A 629 -40.29 -21.25 7.97
N ALA A 630 -39.20 -20.76 8.57
CA ALA A 630 -38.93 -19.32 8.64
C ALA A 630 -38.67 -18.73 7.25
N LEU A 631 -37.90 -19.44 6.42
CA LEU A 631 -37.57 -19.05 5.05
C LEU A 631 -38.73 -19.19 4.06
N GLU A 632 -39.79 -19.91 4.41
CA GLU A 632 -41.05 -19.94 3.67
C GLU A 632 -41.96 -18.75 4.01
N LYS A 633 -41.87 -18.23 5.24
CA LYS A 633 -42.76 -17.18 5.76
C LYS A 633 -42.19 -15.77 5.64
N TYR A 634 -40.86 -15.63 5.65
CA TYR A 634 -40.18 -14.34 5.74
C TYR A 634 -39.08 -14.23 4.69
N ASN A 635 -38.97 -13.04 4.10
CA ASN A 635 -37.92 -12.71 3.13
C ASN A 635 -36.83 -11.79 3.72
N ILE A 636 -37.02 -11.29 4.95
CA ILE A 636 -36.09 -10.41 5.65
C ILE A 636 -35.32 -11.22 6.69
N GLU A 637 -33.99 -11.22 6.63
CA GLU A 637 -33.10 -12.00 7.51
C GLU A 637 -33.34 -11.75 9.00
N LYS A 638 -33.61 -10.49 9.37
CA LYS A 638 -33.99 -10.11 10.73
C LYS A 638 -35.24 -10.84 11.23
N ASP A 639 -36.26 -10.98 10.39
CA ASP A 639 -37.53 -11.61 10.76
C ASP A 639 -37.38 -13.14 10.83
N ILE A 640 -36.58 -13.71 9.93
CA ILE A 640 -36.19 -15.13 9.96
C ILE A 640 -35.46 -15.44 11.28
N ALA A 641 -34.45 -14.65 11.64
CA ALA A 641 -33.70 -14.83 12.88
C ALA A 641 -34.59 -14.68 14.12
N ALA A 642 -35.48 -13.68 14.13
CA ALA A 642 -36.42 -13.46 15.21
C ALA A 642 -37.42 -14.62 15.37
N PHE A 643 -37.90 -15.19 14.26
CA PHE A 643 -38.78 -16.35 14.26
C PHE A 643 -38.08 -17.58 14.83
N ILE A 644 -36.89 -17.92 14.31
CA ILE A 644 -36.13 -19.10 14.76
C ILE A 644 -35.82 -18.98 16.26
N LYS A 645 -35.32 -17.81 16.69
CA LYS A 645 -35.07 -17.52 18.10
C LYS A 645 -36.32 -17.73 18.96
N LYS A 646 -37.46 -17.19 18.55
CA LYS A 646 -38.72 -17.27 19.32
C LYS A 646 -39.23 -18.70 19.47
N GLU A 647 -39.14 -19.50 18.42
CA GLU A 647 -39.56 -20.91 18.48
C GLU A 647 -38.59 -21.75 19.32
N PHE A 648 -37.29 -21.48 19.25
CA PHE A 648 -36.30 -22.17 20.09
C PHE A 648 -36.40 -21.77 21.56
N ASP A 649 -36.59 -20.49 21.90
CA ASP A 649 -36.85 -20.05 23.27
C ASP A 649 -38.12 -20.72 23.85
N LYS A 650 -39.13 -20.94 23.01
CA LYS A 650 -40.39 -21.59 23.39
C LYS A 650 -40.24 -23.10 23.58
N LYS A 651 -39.45 -23.78 22.73
CA LYS A 651 -39.29 -25.25 22.73
C LYS A 651 -38.21 -25.72 23.70
N TYR A 652 -37.14 -24.95 23.88
CA TYR A 652 -35.89 -25.35 24.55
C TYR A 652 -35.48 -24.44 25.71
N ASN A 653 -36.45 -23.72 26.27
CA ASN A 653 -36.29 -22.67 27.28
C ASN A 653 -35.54 -21.43 26.78
N PRO A 654 -35.78 -20.23 27.36
CA PRO A 654 -35.18 -18.98 26.89
C PRO A 654 -33.65 -18.94 26.93
N THR A 655 -33.11 -17.94 26.23
CA THR A 655 -31.69 -17.53 26.03
C THR A 655 -31.02 -18.00 24.74
N TRP A 656 -31.81 -18.31 23.73
CA TRP A 656 -31.30 -18.58 22.39
C TRP A 656 -30.98 -17.30 21.62
N HIS A 657 -29.94 -17.37 20.80
CA HIS A 657 -29.47 -16.35 19.90
C HIS A 657 -29.40 -16.94 18.49
N CYS A 658 -29.95 -16.21 17.52
CA CYS A 658 -29.95 -16.63 16.12
C CYS A 658 -29.38 -15.52 15.25
N ILE A 659 -28.47 -15.88 14.37
CA ILE A 659 -27.90 -15.02 13.32
C ILE A 659 -28.23 -15.67 11.99
N VAL A 660 -28.82 -14.88 11.09
CA VAL A 660 -29.17 -15.28 9.72
C VAL A 660 -28.54 -14.28 8.79
N GLY A 661 -27.88 -14.75 7.74
CA GLY A 661 -27.22 -13.91 6.75
C GLY A 661 -26.66 -14.72 5.60
N ARG A 662 -26.23 -14.07 4.51
CA ARG A 662 -25.69 -14.78 3.35
C ARG A 662 -24.30 -15.35 3.59
N ASN A 663 -23.41 -14.59 4.23
CA ASN A 663 -22.09 -15.01 4.69
C ASN A 663 -21.66 -14.16 5.88
N PHE A 664 -21.26 -14.81 6.97
CA PHE A 664 -20.70 -14.14 8.15
C PHE A 664 -19.72 -15.06 8.86
N GLY A 665 -18.64 -14.48 9.40
CA GLY A 665 -17.78 -15.11 10.39
C GLY A 665 -18.30 -14.83 11.79
N SER A 666 -18.27 -15.82 12.67
CA SER A 666 -18.73 -15.64 14.06
C SER A 666 -17.77 -16.30 15.04
N TYR A 667 -17.48 -15.59 16.13
CA TYR A 667 -16.82 -16.13 17.31
C TYR A 667 -17.73 -15.81 18.50
N VAL A 668 -18.38 -16.84 19.05
CA VAL A 668 -19.37 -16.70 20.12
C VAL A 668 -19.00 -17.61 21.28
N THR A 669 -19.22 -17.13 22.49
CA THR A 669 -19.23 -17.98 23.69
C THR A 669 -20.64 -18.51 23.86
N HIS A 670 -20.79 -19.82 24.02
CA HIS A 670 -22.10 -20.49 24.11
C HIS A 670 -22.08 -21.62 25.14
N GLU A 671 -23.27 -22.00 25.61
CA GLU A 671 -23.45 -23.19 26.44
C GLU A 671 -23.13 -24.45 25.64
N THR A 672 -22.35 -25.38 26.21
CA THR A 672 -22.05 -26.66 25.55
C THR A 672 -23.33 -27.42 25.18
N LYS A 673 -23.32 -28.09 24.04
CA LYS A 673 -24.45 -28.87 23.46
C LYS A 673 -25.62 -28.04 22.93
N HIS A 674 -25.44 -26.74 22.75
CA HIS A 674 -26.47 -25.82 22.27
C HIS A 674 -25.94 -24.90 21.16
N PHE A 675 -25.21 -25.45 20.19
CA PHE A 675 -24.65 -24.71 19.05
C PHE A 675 -24.83 -25.44 17.73
N ILE A 676 -25.25 -24.71 16.70
CA ILE A 676 -25.30 -25.18 15.31
C ILE A 676 -25.05 -24.03 14.32
N TYR A 677 -24.27 -24.33 13.30
CA TYR A 677 -24.01 -23.49 12.13
C TYR A 677 -24.22 -24.29 10.85
N PHE A 678 -25.15 -23.85 10.01
CA PHE A 678 -25.52 -24.56 8.79
C PHE A 678 -25.98 -23.61 7.68
N TYR A 679 -26.02 -24.13 6.46
CA TYR A 679 -26.56 -23.45 5.29
C TYR A 679 -27.87 -24.09 4.87
N LEU A 680 -28.90 -23.27 4.60
CA LEU A 680 -30.09 -23.67 3.88
C LEU A 680 -30.12 -22.92 2.54
N GLY A 681 -29.68 -23.58 1.47
CA GLY A 681 -29.45 -22.92 0.19
C GLY A 681 -28.29 -21.92 0.26
N GLN A 682 -28.57 -20.63 0.04
CA GLN A 682 -27.57 -19.54 0.12
C GLN A 682 -27.60 -18.77 1.46
N VAL A 683 -28.43 -19.21 2.41
CA VAL A 683 -28.58 -18.54 3.70
C VAL A 683 -27.82 -19.32 4.77
N ALA A 684 -26.86 -18.66 5.39
CA ALA A 684 -26.13 -19.15 6.56
C ALA A 684 -26.94 -18.85 7.83
N ILE A 685 -27.03 -19.83 8.72
CA ILE A 685 -27.79 -19.76 9.95
C ILE A 685 -26.91 -20.26 11.09
N LEU A 686 -26.72 -19.40 12.09
CA LEU A 686 -26.05 -19.72 13.34
C LEU A 686 -27.08 -19.61 14.46
N LEU A 687 -27.20 -20.67 15.24
CA LEU A 687 -28.10 -20.74 16.37
C LEU A 687 -27.33 -21.28 17.56
N PHE A 688 -27.30 -20.50 18.63
CA PHE A 688 -26.59 -20.85 19.84
C PHE A 688 -27.32 -20.37 21.08
N LYS A 689 -27.08 -21.02 22.22
CA LYS A 689 -27.58 -20.58 23.52
C LYS A 689 -26.47 -19.92 24.33
N SER A 690 -26.76 -18.79 24.95
CA SER A 690 -25.82 -18.09 25.82
C SER A 690 -26.53 -17.73 27.13
N GLY A 691 -26.02 -18.21 28.25
CA GLY A 691 -26.62 -18.06 29.57
C GLY A 691 -25.63 -18.38 30.68
#